data_AF-A4WWK7-F1
#
_entry.id   AF-A4WWK7-F1
#
_cell.length_a   1.000
_cell.length_b   1.000
_cell.length_c   1.000
_cell.angle_alpha   90.00
_cell.angle_beta   90.00
_cell.angle_gamma   90.00
#
_symmetry.space_group_name_H-M   'P 1'
#
loop_
_entity.id
_entity.type
_entity.pdbx_description
1 polymer ?
#
loop_
_entity_poly.entity_id
_entity_poly.type
_entity_poly.pdbx_seq_one_letter_code
_entity_poly.pdbx_strand_id
1 'polypeptide(L)'
;MVKKLQQLNLAEVYPAAYADFNLNACGDPDCGNFGVAPDFTIPVFKGKNASNRRQAAAASIAALTTSFGAYTMSSDDRYPRISEALEYEGDPVGWDDGRTMECGHQRGNGVCDISFTVLSNEHFREEFDRLRFAGGCLEGPVCGACGTRYLERPDEFIFNGTHGKLAAGGNRRRAKPSGFRIIHRPCKGKPGARVSVSLDHQAQKEQGDNVRILRCIVNGDSITTMRRILADPDTGMQIGVSRLYSRIFWLQKTLLAFERAKLREWKEAVDTSGRYSHMRIAHDDITISVNWESRLDRRLTPLQFSVSADIRSGYVFRIDANFDPNVDPVEFVEAHYLDPAGQPTNIRQHYTQKSGITFTAPKMHFQRPSGRLDEAMLFASAEGRWRVFSERVKKAYEKSISAGLALPPEVQDKLADSEVKRAQLDLIRQGYFGFQDTDRDFRGSFNGSVVKPTYTKAAHLACLRTMLPKGRITLVGEQESTMVRIVPHVFRDMIEDDLFEWLVISFDKEVSSPKTKARMAQFRKELEDYKTQVRAAVGDEITDREVLEHFCTDRMTTAVMEDRNGVPYPYSIANFRSRQFPQIWIRSPAQYFGETQKVVGFPVIRKEYRDPLKKLAFDQEIWDQDLRAALARRALRATVQPVSTFMASMRQRTSPSKRAGGKSARTGPAYINGAVFNPAVLMAFLDIFKIYYNWFEPRQYKGPGASAGSEEPVEAGVSAIRIPGTDETIEVPKMATAAPVMLTPAMRLGADPEKPNRRARKHPDPRRVLYRPWLYHSTPLWRKFENR
;
A
#
# COMPACT_ATOMS: atom_id res chain seq x y z
N MET A 1 16.72 34.34 22.02
CA MET A 1 17.66 33.20 21.88
C MET A 1 16.86 31.96 22.22
N VAL A 2 16.61 31.05 21.27
CA VAL A 2 15.76 29.87 21.51
C VAL A 2 16.56 28.85 22.33
N LYS A 3 16.05 28.44 23.49
CA LYS A 3 16.71 27.43 24.34
C LYS A 3 16.63 26.06 23.68
N LYS A 4 17.59 25.17 23.94
CA LYS A 4 17.51 23.77 23.50
C LYS A 4 16.89 22.90 24.58
N LEU A 5 16.07 21.94 24.17
CA LEU A 5 15.48 20.94 25.06
C LEU A 5 16.57 20.04 25.67
N GLN A 6 16.34 19.57 26.90
CA GLN A 6 17.20 18.62 27.59
C GLN A 6 17.39 17.34 26.74
N GLN A 7 18.62 16.85 26.63
CA GLN A 7 18.94 15.71 25.76
C GLN A 7 18.19 14.44 26.20
N LEU A 8 17.46 13.82 25.28
CA LEU A 8 16.79 12.54 25.49
C LEU A 8 17.72 11.37 25.14
N ASN A 9 17.69 10.31 25.93
CA ASN A 9 18.45 9.09 25.67
C ASN A 9 17.61 8.02 24.97
N LEU A 10 18.26 7.15 24.21
CA LEU A 10 17.59 6.07 23.48
C LEU A 10 16.73 5.19 24.38
N ALA A 11 17.23 4.82 25.57
CA ALA A 11 16.50 3.97 26.52
C ALA A 11 15.17 4.59 27.03
N GLU A 12 15.05 5.92 26.99
CA GLU A 12 13.87 6.65 27.47
C GLU A 12 12.78 6.73 26.40
N VAL A 13 13.16 6.62 25.11
CA VAL A 13 12.27 6.87 23.98
C VAL A 13 12.14 5.67 23.03
N TYR A 14 12.90 4.59 23.22
CA TYR A 14 12.86 3.44 22.32
C TYR A 14 11.44 2.82 22.29
N PRO A 15 10.83 2.69 21.10
CA PRO A 15 9.50 2.09 20.96
C PRO A 15 9.49 0.62 21.42
N ALA A 16 8.37 0.17 21.97
CA ALA A 16 8.21 -1.23 22.36
C ALA A 16 8.50 -2.16 21.17
N ALA A 17 9.34 -3.17 21.39
CA ALA A 17 9.63 -4.20 20.40
C ALA A 17 8.51 -5.25 20.42
N TYR A 18 8.03 -5.66 19.23
CA TYR A 18 7.14 -6.81 19.09
C TYR A 18 7.90 -7.97 18.47
N ALA A 19 7.51 -9.20 18.83
CA ALA A 19 8.18 -10.41 18.35
C ALA A 19 8.12 -10.54 16.81
N ASP A 20 6.96 -10.26 16.23
CA ASP A 20 6.71 -10.48 14.80
C ASP A 20 7.35 -9.42 13.91
N PHE A 21 7.46 -8.17 14.40
CA PHE A 21 8.00 -7.04 13.64
C PHE A 21 8.68 -6.03 14.55
N ASN A 22 9.89 -5.63 14.16
CA ASN A 22 10.56 -4.48 14.74
C ASN A 22 11.16 -3.61 13.64
N LEU A 23 10.60 -2.41 13.46
CA LEU A 23 11.11 -1.44 12.51
C LEU A 23 12.36 -0.73 13.03
N ASN A 24 12.67 -0.79 14.33
CA ASN A 24 13.75 -0.01 14.95
C ASN A 24 14.99 -0.87 15.25
N ALA A 25 15.47 -1.60 14.24
CA ALA A 25 16.67 -2.42 14.28
C ALA A 25 17.52 -2.20 13.02
N CYS A 26 18.73 -2.80 12.96
CA CYS A 26 19.58 -2.67 11.77
C CYS A 26 18.91 -3.37 10.57
N GLY A 27 18.95 -2.72 9.41
CA GLY A 27 18.38 -3.25 8.16
C GLY A 27 19.37 -3.97 7.26
N ASP A 28 20.65 -4.09 7.63
CA ASP A 28 21.65 -4.80 6.84
C ASP A 28 21.66 -6.29 7.15
N PRO A 29 21.30 -7.16 6.18
CA PRO A 29 21.30 -8.61 6.37
C PRO A 29 22.68 -9.19 6.73
N ASP A 30 23.76 -8.46 6.52
CA ASP A 30 25.12 -8.90 6.84
C ASP A 30 25.66 -8.35 8.16
N CYS A 31 24.83 -7.63 8.92
CA CYS A 31 25.16 -7.07 10.22
C CYS A 31 24.73 -8.02 11.35
N GLY A 32 25.54 -8.17 12.40
CA GLY A 32 25.15 -8.98 13.57
C GLY A 32 23.98 -8.38 14.35
N ASN A 33 23.68 -7.09 14.17
CA ASN A 33 22.50 -6.45 14.73
C ASN A 33 21.28 -6.46 13.79
N PHE A 34 21.30 -7.25 12.70
CA PHE A 34 20.15 -7.36 11.80
C PHE A 34 18.92 -7.85 12.55
N GLY A 35 17.85 -7.05 12.58
CA GLY A 35 16.63 -7.40 13.32
C GLY A 35 16.75 -7.44 14.86
N VAL A 36 17.92 -7.13 15.42
CA VAL A 36 18.19 -7.14 16.87
C VAL A 36 17.84 -5.78 17.47
N ALA A 37 17.04 -5.76 18.53
CA ALA A 37 16.73 -4.54 19.27
C ALA A 37 17.92 -4.09 20.14
N PRO A 38 17.99 -2.81 20.54
CA PRO A 38 18.99 -2.36 21.51
C PRO A 38 18.90 -3.14 22.83
N ASP A 39 20.06 -3.50 23.38
CA ASP A 39 20.15 -4.07 24.72
C ASP A 39 20.61 -3.01 25.72
N PHE A 40 19.68 -2.50 26.51
CA PHE A 40 19.93 -1.44 27.49
C PHE A 40 20.60 -1.93 28.78
N THR A 41 20.78 -3.25 28.94
CA THR A 41 21.52 -3.85 30.06
C THR A 41 23.04 -3.77 29.86
N ILE A 42 23.49 -3.63 28.61
CA ILE A 42 24.91 -3.53 28.27
C ILE A 42 25.48 -2.20 28.83
N PRO A 43 26.57 -2.23 29.61
CA PRO A 43 27.17 -1.03 30.17
C PRO A 43 27.68 -0.08 29.08
N VAL A 44 27.35 1.21 29.23
CA VAL A 44 27.84 2.28 28.33
C VAL A 44 29.03 2.97 29.00
N PHE A 45 30.19 2.94 28.34
CA PHE A 45 31.42 3.55 28.86
C PHE A 45 31.65 4.94 28.24
N LYS A 46 31.61 5.99 29.07
CA LYS A 46 31.92 7.39 28.68
C LYS A 46 33.04 7.98 29.55
N GLY A 47 33.78 8.96 29.02
CA GLY A 47 34.82 9.70 29.75
C GLY A 47 36.24 9.14 29.62
N LYS A 48 37.18 9.63 30.45
CA LYS A 48 38.58 9.18 30.46
C LYS A 48 38.66 7.66 30.64
N ASN A 49 39.59 7.02 29.92
CA ASN A 49 39.84 5.57 29.95
C ASN A 49 38.61 4.69 29.63
N ALA A 50 37.59 5.22 28.93
CA ALA A 50 36.41 4.45 28.54
C ALA A 50 36.77 3.22 27.69
N SER A 51 37.74 3.34 26.78
CA SER A 51 38.23 2.22 25.96
C SER A 51 38.80 1.09 26.82
N ASN A 52 39.70 1.41 27.76
CA ASN A 52 40.33 0.42 28.64
C ASN A 52 39.30 -0.26 29.55
N ARG A 53 38.34 0.49 30.10
CA ARG A 53 37.25 -0.07 30.92
C ARG A 53 36.33 -0.98 30.10
N ARG A 54 36.02 -0.58 28.87
CA ARG A 54 35.24 -1.40 27.94
C ARG A 54 35.98 -2.71 27.60
N GLN A 55 37.27 -2.65 27.35
CA GLN A 55 38.10 -3.82 27.06
C GLN A 55 38.17 -4.79 28.24
N ALA A 56 38.31 -4.26 29.46
CA ALA A 56 38.26 -5.09 30.68
C ALA A 56 36.90 -5.78 30.85
N ALA A 57 35.79 -5.06 30.62
CA ALA A 57 34.44 -5.62 30.72
C ALA A 57 34.09 -6.60 29.59
N ALA A 58 34.72 -6.46 28.41
CA ALA A 58 34.51 -7.36 27.28
C ALA A 58 35.00 -8.80 27.56
N ALA A 59 35.91 -8.99 28.52
CA ALA A 59 36.33 -10.32 28.97
C ALA A 59 35.18 -11.13 29.61
N SER A 60 34.20 -10.44 30.22
CA SER A 60 33.04 -11.07 30.87
C SER A 60 31.71 -10.87 30.13
N ILE A 61 31.63 -9.90 29.21
CA ILE A 61 30.42 -9.56 28.44
C ILE A 61 30.73 -9.67 26.95
N ALA A 62 30.43 -10.82 26.35
CA ALA A 62 30.73 -11.10 24.95
C ALA A 62 30.14 -10.07 23.97
N ALA A 63 28.96 -9.50 24.29
CA ALA A 63 28.31 -8.47 23.47
C ALA A 63 29.14 -7.17 23.33
N LEU A 64 30.03 -6.86 24.28
CA LEU A 64 30.89 -5.67 24.21
C LEU A 64 32.01 -5.79 23.17
N THR A 65 32.40 -7.01 22.81
CA THR A 65 33.43 -7.32 21.82
C THR A 65 32.96 -7.04 20.40
N THR A 66 31.71 -7.41 20.08
CA THR A 66 31.11 -7.18 18.75
C THR A 66 30.20 -5.96 18.72
N SER A 67 29.97 -5.31 19.87
CA SER A 67 28.95 -4.26 20.02
C SER A 67 27.56 -4.77 19.62
N PHE A 68 27.26 -6.02 19.96
CA PHE A 68 25.95 -6.62 19.70
C PHE A 68 24.87 -5.86 20.47
N GLY A 69 23.77 -5.52 19.80
CA GLY A 69 22.70 -4.68 20.35
C GLY A 69 23.09 -3.21 20.60
N ALA A 70 24.26 -2.75 20.14
CA ALA A 70 24.69 -1.37 20.33
C ALA A 70 24.07 -0.43 19.29
N TYR A 71 23.43 0.63 19.79
CA TYR A 71 22.88 1.72 18.98
C TYR A 71 23.14 3.07 19.63
N THR A 72 23.41 4.07 18.80
CA THR A 72 23.43 5.47 19.21
C THR A 72 22.20 6.18 18.67
N MET A 73 21.80 7.27 19.34
CA MET A 73 20.68 8.09 18.91
C MET A 73 21.15 9.53 18.74
N SER A 74 20.73 10.16 17.66
CA SER A 74 21.00 11.56 17.32
C SER A 74 19.71 12.30 16.98
N SER A 75 19.78 13.63 17.11
CA SER A 75 18.78 14.57 16.62
C SER A 75 19.23 15.20 15.30
N ASP A 76 18.27 15.59 14.46
CA ASP A 76 18.50 16.49 13.34
C ASP A 76 18.39 17.94 13.80
N ASP A 77 19.53 18.59 13.98
CA ASP A 77 19.61 19.98 14.43
C ASP A 77 19.35 20.99 13.29
N ARG A 78 19.09 20.55 12.05
CA ARG A 78 18.92 21.46 10.89
C ARG A 78 17.56 22.15 10.84
N TYR A 79 16.51 21.46 11.30
CA TYR A 79 15.13 21.95 11.23
C TYR A 79 14.41 21.73 12.57
N PRO A 80 14.87 22.38 13.66
CA PRO A 80 14.22 22.25 14.96
C PRO A 80 12.80 22.80 14.91
N ARG A 81 11.88 22.10 15.57
CA ARG A 81 10.58 22.63 15.94
C ARG A 81 10.75 23.64 17.06
N ILE A 82 9.88 24.65 17.09
CA ILE A 82 9.87 25.67 18.12
C ILE A 82 8.54 25.56 18.86
N SER A 83 8.61 25.32 20.17
CA SER A 83 7.47 25.39 21.07
C SER A 83 7.50 26.74 21.80
N GLU A 84 6.39 27.47 21.71
CA GLU A 84 6.22 28.81 22.28
C GLU A 84 4.96 28.94 23.15
N ALA A 85 4.19 27.84 23.28
CA ALA A 85 2.97 27.78 24.06
C ALA A 85 3.14 26.97 25.36
N LEU A 86 2.16 27.12 26.27
CA LEU A 86 2.04 26.38 27.52
C LEU A 86 3.26 26.62 28.44
N GLU A 87 4.00 25.57 28.84
CA GLU A 87 5.17 25.72 29.69
C GLU A 87 6.34 26.49 29.03
N TYR A 88 6.24 26.78 27.73
CA TYR A 88 7.24 27.53 26.96
C TYR A 88 6.79 28.95 26.62
N GLU A 89 5.64 29.40 27.17
CA GLU A 89 5.16 30.76 26.97
C GLU A 89 6.16 31.78 27.54
N GLY A 90 6.58 32.73 26.70
CA GLY A 90 7.60 33.73 27.05
C GLY A 90 9.06 33.23 27.05
N ASP A 91 9.29 31.92 26.94
CA ASP A 91 10.63 31.31 26.89
C ASP A 91 10.69 30.16 25.86
N PRO A 92 10.71 30.45 24.54
CA PRO A 92 10.58 29.44 23.50
C PRO A 92 11.73 28.42 23.48
N VAL A 93 11.37 27.16 23.23
CA VAL A 93 12.30 26.02 23.20
C VAL A 93 12.33 25.35 21.83
N GLY A 94 13.55 25.14 21.33
CA GLY A 94 13.85 24.41 20.11
C GLY A 94 14.11 22.93 20.39
N TRP A 95 13.49 22.05 19.61
CA TRP A 95 13.62 20.60 19.75
C TRP A 95 13.44 19.88 18.42
N ASP A 96 14.00 18.68 18.30
CA ASP A 96 13.77 17.80 17.15
C ASP A 96 12.66 16.79 17.49
N ASP A 97 11.74 16.59 16.57
CA ASP A 97 10.58 15.69 16.68
C ASP A 97 10.85 14.28 16.15
N GLY A 98 11.83 14.18 15.26
CA GLY A 98 12.40 12.92 14.83
C GLY A 98 13.45 12.43 15.82
N ARG A 99 13.82 11.16 15.69
CA ARG A 99 15.09 10.66 16.21
C ARG A 99 15.70 9.76 15.16
N THR A 100 17.02 9.85 15.00
CA THR A 100 17.77 8.94 14.15
C THR A 100 18.54 7.98 15.05
N MET A 101 18.47 6.70 14.75
CA MET A 101 19.29 5.66 15.35
C MET A 101 20.40 5.27 14.39
N GLU A 102 21.57 4.95 14.93
CA GLU A 102 22.71 4.45 14.15
C GLU A 102 23.24 3.16 14.77
N CYS A 103 23.51 2.17 13.91
CA CYS A 103 23.99 0.86 14.32
C CYS A 103 25.49 0.88 14.65
N GLY A 104 25.83 0.50 15.88
CA GLY A 104 27.21 0.44 16.36
C GLY A 104 27.89 -0.93 16.26
N HIS A 105 27.30 -1.91 15.57
CA HIS A 105 27.86 -3.26 15.46
C HIS A 105 29.26 -3.23 14.82
N GLN A 106 30.23 -3.89 15.46
CA GLN A 106 31.59 -4.04 14.96
C GLN A 106 31.71 -5.32 14.13
N ARG A 107 32.18 -5.18 12.89
CA ARG A 107 32.45 -6.30 11.98
C ARG A 107 33.89 -6.19 11.45
N GLY A 108 34.78 -7.02 11.99
CA GLY A 108 36.22 -6.88 11.75
C GLY A 108 36.71 -5.51 12.25
N ASN A 109 37.37 -4.76 11.38
CA ASN A 109 37.88 -3.41 11.72
C ASN A 109 36.87 -2.28 11.44
N GLY A 110 35.68 -2.59 10.94
CA GLY A 110 34.66 -1.60 10.57
C GLY A 110 33.47 -1.56 11.54
N VAL A 111 32.82 -0.40 11.63
CA VAL A 111 31.51 -0.24 12.28
C VAL A 111 30.43 -0.22 11.20
N CYS A 112 29.24 -0.71 11.54
CA CYS A 112 28.11 -0.80 10.62
C CYS A 112 27.64 0.59 10.14
N ASP A 113 27.46 1.55 11.04
CA ASP A 113 27.12 2.96 10.78
C ASP A 113 25.82 3.17 9.96
N ILE A 114 24.92 2.19 9.97
CA ILE A 114 23.63 2.33 9.28
C ILE A 114 22.70 3.15 10.15
N SER A 115 22.34 4.33 9.64
CA SER A 115 21.44 5.27 10.30
C SER A 115 20.01 5.21 9.74
N PHE A 116 19.01 5.32 10.60
CA PHE A 116 17.59 5.27 10.24
C PHE A 116 16.72 6.03 11.24
N THR A 117 15.57 6.53 10.78
CA THR A 117 14.61 7.24 11.63
C THR A 117 13.80 6.28 12.50
N VAL A 118 13.57 6.65 13.76
CA VAL A 118 12.75 5.89 14.71
C VAL A 118 11.28 5.96 14.32
N LEU A 119 10.60 4.81 14.33
CA LEU A 119 9.19 4.63 14.01
C LEU A 119 8.47 3.91 15.16
N SER A 120 7.16 4.03 15.27
CA SER A 120 6.38 3.27 16.25
C SER A 120 5.97 1.92 15.69
N ASN A 121 6.31 0.84 16.39
CA ASN A 121 5.83 -0.48 16.01
C ASN A 121 4.32 -0.65 16.27
N GLU A 122 3.74 0.09 17.23
CA GLU A 122 2.30 0.12 17.50
C GLU A 122 1.53 0.74 16.34
N HIS A 123 1.98 1.90 15.86
CA HIS A 123 1.42 2.57 14.68
C HIS A 123 1.48 1.71 13.43
N PHE A 124 2.58 0.96 13.25
CA PHE A 124 2.67 -0.03 12.19
C PHE A 124 1.61 -1.12 12.33
N ARG A 125 1.40 -1.64 13.54
CA ARG A 125 0.40 -2.69 13.80
C ARG A 125 -1.03 -2.20 13.53
N GLU A 126 -1.37 -0.99 13.99
CA GLU A 126 -2.65 -0.37 13.68
C GLU A 126 -2.90 -0.26 12.17
N GLU A 127 -1.90 0.20 11.44
CA GLU A 127 -1.99 0.36 9.99
C GLU A 127 -2.06 -1.00 9.26
N PHE A 128 -1.30 -2.00 9.74
CA PHE A 128 -1.38 -3.37 9.27
C PHE A 128 -2.77 -3.96 9.45
N ASP A 129 -3.37 -3.82 10.64
CA ASP A 129 -4.71 -4.33 10.91
C ASP A 129 -5.77 -3.59 10.06
N ARG A 130 -5.64 -2.27 9.91
CA ARG A 130 -6.50 -1.47 9.02
C ARG A 130 -6.48 -2.02 7.60
N LEU A 131 -5.31 -2.23 7.00
CA LEU A 131 -5.18 -2.75 5.63
C LEU A 131 -5.57 -4.23 5.52
N ARG A 132 -5.29 -5.04 6.54
CA ARG A 132 -5.68 -6.46 6.61
C ARG A 132 -7.19 -6.64 6.57
N PHE A 133 -7.93 -5.77 7.26
CA PHE A 133 -9.39 -5.80 7.31
C PHE A 133 -10.08 -4.86 6.31
N ALA A 134 -9.31 -4.25 5.41
CA ALA A 134 -9.79 -3.28 4.42
C ALA A 134 -10.64 -2.17 5.06
N GLY A 135 -10.09 -1.49 6.08
CA GLY A 135 -10.76 -0.41 6.79
C GLY A 135 -12.01 -0.86 7.55
N GLY A 136 -12.05 -2.11 8.03
CA GLY A 136 -13.19 -2.65 8.78
C GLY A 136 -14.18 -3.47 7.92
N CYS A 137 -14.10 -3.39 6.58
CA CYS A 137 -15.04 -4.08 5.70
C CYS A 137 -15.06 -5.61 5.90
N LEU A 138 -13.94 -6.20 6.30
CA LEU A 138 -13.74 -7.66 6.39
C LEU A 138 -13.65 -8.19 7.83
N GLU A 139 -14.02 -7.39 8.83
CA GLU A 139 -13.92 -7.78 10.25
C GLU A 139 -14.98 -8.80 10.70
N GLY A 140 -16.18 -8.70 10.12
CA GLY A 140 -17.32 -9.50 10.53
C GLY A 140 -17.80 -9.19 11.96
N PRO A 141 -18.72 -10.02 12.50
CA PRO A 141 -19.29 -9.83 13.83
C PRO A 141 -18.27 -10.01 14.96
N VAL A 142 -18.40 -9.23 16.03
CA VAL A 142 -17.51 -9.24 17.19
C VAL A 142 -18.32 -9.43 18.48
N CYS A 143 -17.79 -10.18 19.43
CA CYS A 143 -18.36 -10.30 20.77
C CYS A 143 -18.19 -8.98 21.52
N GLY A 144 -19.29 -8.30 21.87
CA GLY A 144 -19.26 -7.02 22.59
C GLY A 144 -18.76 -7.13 24.03
N ALA A 145 -18.60 -8.34 24.58
CA ALA A 145 -18.11 -8.56 25.94
C ALA A 145 -16.58 -8.68 26.04
N CYS A 146 -15.92 -9.24 25.01
CA CYS A 146 -14.49 -9.55 25.05
C CYS A 146 -13.71 -9.18 23.78
N GLY A 147 -14.39 -8.69 22.73
CA GLY A 147 -13.75 -8.30 21.47
C GLY A 147 -13.38 -9.47 20.54
N THR A 148 -13.67 -10.73 20.90
CA THR A 148 -13.37 -11.89 20.04
C THR A 148 -14.18 -11.82 18.74
N ARG A 149 -13.51 -11.94 17.59
CA ARG A 149 -14.14 -11.84 16.26
C ARG A 149 -14.63 -13.21 15.78
N TYR A 150 -15.85 -13.27 15.25
CA TYR A 150 -16.44 -14.50 14.74
C TYR A 150 -15.63 -15.14 13.61
N LEU A 151 -15.04 -14.34 12.72
CA LEU A 151 -14.27 -14.86 11.59
C LEU A 151 -12.92 -15.47 11.99
N GLU A 152 -12.44 -15.21 13.20
CA GLU A 152 -11.17 -15.74 13.73
C GLU A 152 -11.36 -17.00 14.59
N ARG A 153 -12.51 -17.10 15.27
CA ARG A 153 -12.89 -18.20 16.17
C ARG A 153 -14.34 -18.61 15.94
N PRO A 154 -14.73 -19.07 14.73
CA PRO A 154 -16.14 -19.34 14.42
C PRO A 154 -16.75 -20.46 15.27
N ASP A 155 -15.91 -21.37 15.77
CA ASP A 155 -16.23 -22.50 16.64
C ASP A 155 -16.62 -22.11 18.07
N GLU A 156 -16.12 -20.96 18.55
CA GLU A 156 -16.52 -20.40 19.86
C GLU A 156 -17.94 -19.80 19.84
N PHE A 157 -18.52 -19.57 18.66
CA PHE A 157 -19.86 -19.01 18.51
C PHE A 157 -20.89 -20.10 18.21
N ILE A 158 -21.99 -20.09 18.95
CA ILE A 158 -23.11 -21.04 18.77
C ILE A 158 -24.38 -20.31 18.31
N PHE A 159 -25.18 -20.98 17.49
CA PHE A 159 -26.46 -20.44 17.05
C PHE A 159 -27.46 -20.38 18.19
N ASN A 160 -28.15 -19.24 18.33
CA ASN A 160 -29.19 -19.01 19.31
C ASN A 160 -30.47 -18.45 18.66
N GLY A 161 -30.96 -19.18 17.66
CA GLY A 161 -32.22 -18.88 16.96
C GLY A 161 -32.07 -17.96 15.74
N THR A 162 -33.23 -17.55 15.22
CA THR A 162 -33.34 -16.71 14.04
C THR A 162 -33.55 -15.24 14.41
N HIS A 163 -33.21 -14.34 13.49
CA HIS A 163 -33.43 -12.90 13.62
C HIS A 163 -34.34 -12.43 12.48
N GLY A 164 -35.43 -11.74 12.82
CA GLY A 164 -36.41 -11.18 11.87
C GLY A 164 -37.03 -12.19 10.90
N LYS A 165 -37.92 -11.69 10.03
CA LYS A 165 -38.59 -12.47 8.98
C LYS A 165 -38.60 -11.65 7.69
N LEU A 166 -38.33 -12.29 6.56
CA LEU A 166 -38.55 -11.71 5.23
C LEU A 166 -40.02 -11.92 4.84
N ALA A 167 -40.62 -10.93 4.20
CA ALA A 167 -41.96 -11.06 3.64
C ALA A 167 -42.01 -12.25 2.66
N ALA A 168 -43.07 -13.05 2.73
CA ALA A 168 -43.27 -14.11 1.76
C ALA A 168 -43.54 -13.48 0.39
N GLY A 169 -42.72 -13.82 -0.62
CA GLY A 169 -43.04 -13.45 -2.00
C GLY A 169 -44.36 -14.10 -2.44
N GLY A 170 -45.02 -13.54 -3.46
CA GLY A 170 -46.37 -13.93 -3.91
C GLY A 170 -46.58 -15.41 -4.26
N ASN A 171 -45.52 -16.22 -4.33
CA ASN A 171 -45.61 -17.67 -4.38
C ASN A 171 -45.50 -18.24 -2.96
N ARG A 172 -46.61 -18.81 -2.44
CA ARG A 172 -46.84 -19.61 -1.20
C ARG A 172 -45.63 -20.29 -0.50
N ARG A 173 -44.53 -19.56 -0.28
CA ARG A 173 -43.30 -20.03 0.38
C ARG A 173 -43.33 -19.53 1.81
N ARG A 174 -42.98 -20.42 2.75
CA ARG A 174 -42.86 -20.07 4.18
C ARG A 174 -41.90 -18.90 4.36
N ALA A 175 -42.23 -17.99 5.27
CA ALA A 175 -41.39 -16.85 5.61
C ALA A 175 -40.00 -17.34 6.06
N LYS A 176 -38.95 -16.85 5.41
CA LYS A 176 -37.56 -17.19 5.71
C LYS A 176 -36.97 -16.21 6.73
N PRO A 177 -36.03 -16.63 7.60
CA PRO A 177 -35.41 -15.73 8.55
C PRO A 177 -34.54 -14.67 7.85
N SER A 178 -34.63 -13.41 8.30
CA SER A 178 -33.80 -12.33 7.71
C SER A 178 -32.35 -12.41 8.18
N GLY A 179 -32.09 -13.01 9.33
CA GLY A 179 -30.75 -13.27 9.86
C GLY A 179 -30.73 -14.39 10.89
N PHE A 180 -29.56 -14.60 11.49
CA PHE A 180 -29.34 -15.60 12.53
C PHE A 180 -28.74 -14.92 13.77
N ARG A 181 -29.10 -15.41 14.95
CA ARG A 181 -28.49 -14.98 16.20
C ARG A 181 -27.38 -15.95 16.58
N ILE A 182 -26.24 -15.41 16.99
CA ILE A 182 -25.10 -16.18 17.50
C ILE A 182 -24.74 -15.71 18.91
N ILE A 183 -24.18 -16.59 19.72
CA ILE A 183 -23.64 -16.28 21.05
C ILE A 183 -22.21 -16.76 21.14
N HIS A 184 -21.32 -15.90 21.63
CA HIS A 184 -19.97 -16.31 22.03
C HIS A 184 -20.04 -17.15 23.31
N ARG A 185 -19.69 -18.44 23.21
CA ARG A 185 -19.83 -19.43 24.28
C ARG A 185 -19.07 -19.05 25.55
N PRO A 186 -17.79 -18.60 25.50
CA PRO A 186 -17.04 -18.16 26.68
C PRO A 186 -17.67 -16.97 27.43
N CYS A 187 -18.36 -16.08 26.72
CA CYS A 187 -19.00 -14.90 27.30
C CYS A 187 -20.51 -15.06 27.55
N LYS A 188 -21.04 -16.28 27.47
CA LYS A 188 -22.48 -16.53 27.62
C LYS A 188 -23.00 -15.92 28.93
N GLY A 189 -24.04 -15.08 28.80
CA GLY A 189 -24.65 -14.36 29.94
C GLY A 189 -24.15 -12.94 30.15
N LYS A 190 -23.02 -12.54 29.55
CA LYS A 190 -22.54 -11.15 29.59
C LYS A 190 -23.24 -10.27 28.56
N PRO A 191 -23.48 -8.98 28.85
CA PRO A 191 -23.95 -8.00 27.86
C PRO A 191 -23.03 -7.99 26.62
N GLY A 192 -23.60 -7.94 25.43
CA GLY A 192 -22.84 -7.94 24.17
C GLY A 192 -22.35 -9.30 23.66
N ALA A 193 -22.49 -10.39 24.44
CA ALA A 193 -22.08 -11.73 24.00
C ALA A 193 -22.99 -12.34 22.91
N ARG A 194 -24.22 -11.83 22.77
CA ARG A 194 -25.20 -12.24 21.75
C ARG A 194 -25.22 -11.22 20.62
N VAL A 195 -25.04 -11.69 19.38
CA VAL A 195 -24.99 -10.85 18.19
C VAL A 195 -25.99 -11.35 17.14
N SER A 196 -26.66 -10.43 16.45
CA SER A 196 -27.54 -10.76 15.32
C SER A 196 -26.84 -10.47 14.00
N VAL A 197 -26.90 -11.42 13.06
CA VAL A 197 -26.19 -11.35 11.78
C VAL A 197 -27.18 -11.53 10.63
N SER A 198 -27.23 -10.57 9.71
CA SER A 198 -28.04 -10.60 8.47
C SER A 198 -27.17 -10.35 7.24
N LEU A 199 -27.71 -10.58 6.03
CA LEU A 199 -27.01 -10.20 4.81
C LEU A 199 -27.40 -8.78 4.38
N ASP A 200 -26.41 -7.95 4.12
CA ASP A 200 -26.56 -6.52 3.84
C ASP A 200 -27.49 -6.23 2.64
N HIS A 201 -27.49 -7.09 1.61
CA HIS A 201 -28.32 -6.91 0.42
C HIS A 201 -29.81 -7.15 0.65
N GLN A 202 -30.23 -7.64 1.82
CA GLN A 202 -31.63 -7.94 2.08
C GLN A 202 -32.47 -6.71 2.37
N ALA A 203 -31.83 -5.64 2.85
CA ALA A 203 -32.49 -4.33 3.02
C ALA A 203 -32.59 -3.54 1.70
N GLN A 204 -32.00 -4.06 0.62
CA GLN A 204 -31.91 -3.35 -0.65
C GLN A 204 -33.18 -3.51 -1.49
N LYS A 205 -33.87 -2.38 -1.76
CA LYS A 205 -34.88 -2.28 -2.83
C LYS A 205 -34.18 -2.36 -4.21
N GLU A 206 -34.74 -3.10 -5.16
CA GLU A 206 -34.16 -3.38 -6.50
C GLU A 206 -32.71 -3.89 -6.49
N GLN A 207 -32.55 -5.21 -6.37
CA GLN A 207 -31.23 -5.84 -6.46
C GLN A 207 -30.66 -5.83 -7.89
N GLY A 208 -31.52 -5.74 -8.93
CA GLY A 208 -31.09 -5.72 -10.33
C GLY A 208 -30.08 -4.62 -10.67
N ASP A 209 -30.16 -3.48 -9.99
CA ASP A 209 -29.29 -2.32 -10.22
C ASP A 209 -27.84 -2.54 -9.80
N ASN A 210 -27.56 -3.46 -8.87
CA ASN A 210 -26.22 -3.70 -8.36
C ASN A 210 -25.22 -4.09 -9.47
N VAL A 211 -25.68 -4.89 -10.45
CA VAL A 211 -24.86 -5.30 -11.59
C VAL A 211 -24.68 -4.16 -12.59
N ARG A 212 -25.67 -3.27 -12.71
CA ARG A 212 -25.58 -2.06 -13.54
C ARG A 212 -24.57 -1.09 -12.92
N ILE A 213 -24.62 -0.88 -11.61
CA ILE A 213 -23.63 -0.09 -10.86
C ILE A 213 -22.22 -0.64 -11.07
N LEU A 214 -22.03 -1.97 -10.90
CA LEU A 214 -20.72 -2.60 -11.14
C LEU A 214 -20.21 -2.32 -12.56
N ARG A 215 -21.06 -2.49 -13.58
CA ARG A 215 -20.70 -2.21 -14.98
C ARG A 215 -20.33 -0.74 -15.21
N CYS A 216 -21.07 0.18 -14.61
CA CYS A 216 -20.78 1.61 -14.71
C CYS A 216 -19.42 1.97 -14.11
N ILE A 217 -19.12 1.44 -12.91
CA ILE A 217 -17.83 1.68 -12.22
C ILE A 217 -16.65 1.24 -13.09
N VAL A 218 -16.71 0.03 -13.66
CA VAL A 218 -15.59 -0.54 -14.43
C VAL A 218 -15.49 0.02 -15.86
N ASN A 219 -16.50 0.74 -16.33
CA ASN A 219 -16.52 1.38 -17.65
C ASN A 219 -16.32 2.90 -17.59
N GLY A 220 -16.08 3.45 -16.40
CA GLY A 220 -15.61 4.82 -16.23
C GLY A 220 -16.72 5.84 -16.12
N ASP A 221 -17.95 5.42 -15.87
CA ASP A 221 -19.07 6.32 -15.64
C ASP A 221 -18.85 7.16 -14.38
N SER A 222 -19.17 8.46 -14.46
CA SER A 222 -19.16 9.34 -13.30
C SER A 222 -20.31 9.03 -12.34
N ILE A 223 -20.24 9.49 -11.10
CA ILE A 223 -21.35 9.41 -10.14
C ILE A 223 -22.65 10.00 -10.73
N THR A 224 -22.56 11.13 -11.42
CA THR A 224 -23.71 11.78 -12.07
C THR A 224 -24.26 10.94 -13.21
N THR A 225 -23.40 10.33 -14.02
CA THR A 225 -23.80 9.42 -15.11
C THR A 225 -24.52 8.20 -14.56
N MET A 226 -23.99 7.57 -13.50
CA MET A 226 -24.63 6.44 -12.84
C MET A 226 -26.02 6.79 -12.33
N ARG A 227 -26.19 7.96 -11.70
CA ARG A 227 -27.50 8.41 -11.23
C ARG A 227 -28.53 8.59 -12.34
N ARG A 228 -28.08 9.02 -13.53
CA ARG A 228 -28.92 9.14 -14.72
C ARG A 228 -29.29 7.77 -15.29
N ILE A 229 -28.33 6.85 -15.38
CA ILE A 229 -28.57 5.49 -15.88
C ILE A 229 -29.53 4.73 -14.96
N LEU A 230 -29.42 4.94 -13.65
CA LEU A 230 -30.24 4.31 -12.62
C LEU A 230 -31.50 5.14 -12.26
N ALA A 231 -31.92 6.06 -13.12
CA ALA A 231 -33.18 6.74 -12.94
C ALA A 231 -34.33 5.73 -13.05
N ASP A 232 -35.32 5.89 -12.20
CA ASP A 232 -36.55 5.10 -12.24
C ASP A 232 -37.25 5.32 -13.60
N PRO A 233 -37.61 4.25 -14.33
CA PRO A 233 -38.15 4.37 -15.68
C PRO A 233 -39.54 5.00 -15.71
N ASP A 234 -40.32 4.89 -14.63
CA ASP A 234 -41.71 5.35 -14.58
C ASP A 234 -41.80 6.79 -14.08
N THR A 235 -40.95 7.17 -13.13
CA THR A 235 -40.96 8.51 -12.49
C THR A 235 -39.83 9.43 -12.96
N GLY A 236 -38.82 8.90 -13.66
CA GLY A 236 -37.60 9.63 -14.03
C GLY A 236 -36.72 10.02 -12.84
N MET A 237 -37.08 9.62 -11.62
CA MET A 237 -36.40 10.04 -10.40
C MET A 237 -35.04 9.36 -10.27
N GLN A 238 -33.99 10.16 -10.08
CA GLN A 238 -32.63 9.64 -9.92
C GLN A 238 -32.40 9.08 -8.52
N ILE A 239 -31.65 7.98 -8.44
CA ILE A 239 -31.18 7.44 -7.16
C ILE A 239 -30.42 8.52 -6.36
N GLY A 240 -30.70 8.61 -5.05
CA GLY A 240 -29.98 9.51 -4.15
C GLY A 240 -28.51 9.11 -4.01
N VAL A 241 -27.62 10.11 -3.86
CA VAL A 241 -26.16 9.91 -3.77
C VAL A 241 -25.80 8.98 -2.59
N SER A 242 -26.43 9.18 -1.42
CA SER A 242 -26.19 8.33 -0.25
C SER A 242 -26.57 6.86 -0.50
N ARG A 243 -27.69 6.60 -1.18
CA ARG A 243 -28.11 5.24 -1.55
C ARG A 243 -27.11 4.63 -2.55
N LEU A 244 -26.63 5.39 -3.52
CA LEU A 244 -25.60 4.93 -4.48
C LEU A 244 -24.28 4.60 -3.79
N TYR A 245 -23.78 5.46 -2.90
CA TYR A 245 -22.55 5.19 -2.11
C TYR A 245 -22.70 3.95 -1.24
N SER A 246 -23.86 3.77 -0.59
CA SER A 246 -24.16 2.56 0.17
C SER A 246 -24.09 1.29 -0.70
N ARG A 247 -24.52 1.36 -1.97
CA ARG A 247 -24.36 0.24 -2.92
C ARG A 247 -22.91 0.00 -3.33
N ILE A 248 -22.13 1.06 -3.53
CA ILE A 248 -20.69 0.96 -3.83
C ILE A 248 -19.95 0.29 -2.69
N PHE A 249 -20.14 0.72 -1.44
CA PHE A 249 -19.49 0.10 -0.27
C PHE A 249 -19.93 -1.35 -0.07
N TRP A 250 -21.20 -1.66 -0.32
CA TRP A 250 -21.66 -3.05 -0.32
C TRP A 250 -20.98 -3.91 -1.40
N LEU A 251 -20.82 -3.39 -2.62
CA LEU A 251 -20.10 -4.07 -3.71
C LEU A 251 -18.64 -4.32 -3.32
N GLN A 252 -17.95 -3.29 -2.80
CA GLN A 252 -16.58 -3.38 -2.32
C GLN A 252 -16.43 -4.50 -1.27
N LYS A 253 -17.23 -4.46 -0.20
CA LYS A 253 -17.21 -5.47 0.87
C LYS A 253 -17.44 -6.89 0.32
N THR A 254 -18.45 -7.04 -0.54
CA THR A 254 -18.81 -8.35 -1.11
C THR A 254 -17.71 -8.91 -2.00
N LEU A 255 -17.13 -8.07 -2.87
CA LEU A 255 -16.08 -8.47 -3.78
C LEU A 255 -14.76 -8.76 -3.05
N LEU A 256 -14.38 -7.92 -2.08
CA LEU A 256 -13.18 -8.16 -1.25
C LEU A 256 -13.31 -9.47 -0.46
N ALA A 257 -14.50 -9.74 0.08
CA ALA A 257 -14.77 -11.01 0.77
C ALA A 257 -14.69 -12.21 -0.18
N PHE A 258 -15.21 -12.08 -1.41
CA PHE A 258 -15.08 -13.10 -2.45
C PHE A 258 -13.61 -13.38 -2.78
N GLU A 259 -12.84 -12.34 -3.06
CA GLU A 259 -11.41 -12.47 -3.38
C GLU A 259 -10.63 -13.10 -2.24
N ARG A 260 -10.84 -12.64 -0.99
CA ARG A 260 -10.19 -13.21 0.20
C ARG A 260 -10.51 -14.69 0.35
N ALA A 261 -11.76 -15.10 0.14
CA ALA A 261 -12.15 -16.51 0.22
C ALA A 261 -11.42 -17.34 -0.85
N LYS A 262 -11.37 -16.85 -2.09
CA LYS A 262 -10.73 -17.54 -3.22
C LYS A 262 -9.21 -17.60 -3.12
N LEU A 263 -8.56 -16.52 -2.70
CA LEU A 263 -7.13 -16.53 -2.47
C LEU A 263 -6.74 -17.43 -1.31
N ARG A 264 -7.57 -17.55 -0.27
CA ARG A 264 -7.34 -18.52 0.81
C ARG A 264 -7.41 -19.96 0.29
N GLU A 265 -8.44 -20.31 -0.49
CA GLU A 265 -8.56 -21.64 -1.12
C GLU A 265 -7.34 -21.95 -2.00
N TRP A 266 -6.94 -20.98 -2.85
CA TRP A 266 -5.78 -21.12 -3.72
C TRP A 266 -4.48 -21.30 -2.92
N LYS A 267 -4.24 -20.45 -1.91
CA LYS A 267 -3.05 -20.52 -1.06
C LYS A 267 -2.98 -21.87 -0.34
N GLU A 268 -4.08 -22.32 0.26
CA GLU A 268 -4.16 -23.62 0.94
C GLU A 268 -3.87 -24.78 -0.03
N ALA A 269 -4.43 -24.73 -1.25
CA ALA A 269 -4.17 -25.74 -2.27
C ALA A 269 -2.71 -25.78 -2.71
N VAL A 270 -2.08 -24.62 -2.93
CA VAL A 270 -0.66 -24.51 -3.28
C VAL A 270 0.22 -25.02 -2.14
N ASP A 271 -0.03 -24.57 -0.91
CA ASP A 271 0.72 -24.98 0.28
C ASP A 271 0.62 -26.50 0.52
N THR A 272 -0.57 -27.09 0.30
CA THR A 272 -0.80 -28.54 0.47
C THR A 272 -0.18 -29.37 -0.65
N SER A 273 0.04 -28.79 -1.84
CA SER A 273 0.60 -29.51 -2.98
C SER A 273 2.05 -29.99 -2.79
N GLY A 274 2.77 -29.43 -1.80
CA GLY A 274 4.18 -29.72 -1.54
C GLY A 274 5.14 -29.23 -2.63
N ARG A 275 4.65 -28.59 -3.71
CA ARG A 275 5.48 -28.06 -4.78
C ARG A 275 6.17 -26.77 -4.33
N TYR A 276 7.44 -26.62 -4.68
CA TYR A 276 8.17 -25.38 -4.45
C TYR A 276 7.50 -24.19 -5.14
N SER A 277 7.11 -23.18 -4.35
CA SER A 277 6.51 -21.95 -4.85
C SER A 277 7.54 -20.83 -4.94
N HIS A 278 7.53 -20.11 -6.07
CA HIS A 278 8.32 -18.89 -6.26
C HIS A 278 7.45 -17.78 -6.84
N MET A 279 6.98 -16.90 -5.97
CA MET A 279 6.19 -15.73 -6.32
C MET A 279 7.11 -14.59 -6.78
N ARG A 280 6.79 -13.95 -7.90
CA ARG A 280 7.54 -12.79 -8.41
C ARG A 280 6.58 -11.62 -8.46
N ILE A 281 6.80 -10.64 -7.61
CA ILE A 281 5.87 -9.54 -7.39
C ILE A 281 6.47 -8.25 -7.94
N ALA A 282 5.77 -7.61 -8.87
CA ALA A 282 6.00 -6.24 -9.27
C ALA A 282 5.29 -5.30 -8.28
N HIS A 283 5.97 -4.23 -7.88
CA HIS A 283 5.46 -3.20 -6.98
C HIS A 283 5.70 -1.82 -7.58
N ASP A 284 4.68 -0.96 -7.55
CA ASP A 284 4.77 0.44 -7.97
C ASP A 284 3.69 1.26 -7.25
N ASP A 285 3.87 2.56 -7.22
CA ASP A 285 2.90 3.50 -6.65
C ASP A 285 2.17 4.30 -7.72
N ILE A 286 0.96 4.72 -7.38
CA ILE A 286 0.25 5.74 -8.15
C ILE A 286 -0.31 6.80 -7.22
N THR A 287 -0.12 8.07 -7.58
CA THR A 287 -0.80 9.18 -6.92
C THR A 287 -2.06 9.57 -7.69
N ILE A 288 -3.20 9.61 -6.99
CA ILE A 288 -4.50 10.04 -7.52
C ILE A 288 -5.03 11.16 -6.64
N SER A 289 -5.45 12.27 -7.24
CA SER A 289 -6.01 13.41 -6.51
C SER A 289 -7.52 13.30 -6.37
N VAL A 290 -8.03 13.64 -5.18
CA VAL A 290 -9.46 13.69 -4.85
C VAL A 290 -9.94 15.14 -4.84
N ASN A 291 -11.16 15.39 -5.33
CA ASN A 291 -11.81 16.70 -5.28
C ASN A 291 -12.26 17.02 -3.84
N TRP A 292 -12.54 18.29 -3.57
CA TRP A 292 -12.95 18.78 -2.26
C TRP A 292 -14.44 18.57 -1.91
N GLU A 293 -14.77 18.16 -0.67
CA GLU A 293 -16.16 17.96 -0.25
C GLU A 293 -17.02 19.23 -0.19
N SER A 294 -16.41 20.40 0.05
CA SER A 294 -17.13 21.66 0.27
C SER A 294 -16.65 22.75 -0.67
N ARG A 295 -17.56 23.48 -1.34
CA ARG A 295 -17.17 24.62 -2.21
C ARG A 295 -16.43 25.75 -1.48
N LEU A 296 -16.52 25.78 -0.15
CA LEU A 296 -15.83 26.73 0.72
C LEU A 296 -14.32 26.43 0.83
N ASP A 297 -13.93 25.18 0.57
CA ASP A 297 -12.55 24.73 0.61
C ASP A 297 -12.25 23.97 -0.70
N ARG A 298 -11.56 24.59 -1.66
CA ARG A 298 -11.43 24.05 -3.04
C ARG A 298 -10.14 23.28 -3.31
N ARG A 299 -9.59 22.62 -2.29
CA ARG A 299 -8.20 22.14 -2.33
C ARG A 299 -8.14 20.65 -2.63
N LEU A 300 -7.28 20.26 -3.57
CA LEU A 300 -7.13 18.86 -4.00
C LEU A 300 -6.27 18.08 -3.01
N THR A 301 -6.67 16.84 -2.72
CA THR A 301 -5.88 15.95 -1.86
C THR A 301 -5.26 14.82 -2.66
N PRO A 302 -3.92 14.78 -2.83
CA PRO A 302 -3.24 13.67 -3.46
C PRO A 302 -3.18 12.49 -2.51
N LEU A 303 -3.65 11.34 -2.96
CA LEU A 303 -3.55 10.07 -2.25
C LEU A 303 -2.58 9.16 -3.01
N GLN A 304 -1.65 8.57 -2.28
CA GLN A 304 -0.70 7.59 -2.79
C GLN A 304 -1.29 6.20 -2.58
N PHE A 305 -1.27 5.42 -3.66
CA PHE A 305 -1.72 4.04 -3.66
C PHE A 305 -0.55 3.13 -3.99
N SER A 306 -0.25 2.19 -3.10
CA SER A 306 0.75 1.15 -3.33
C SER A 306 0.10 -0.06 -3.98
N VAL A 307 0.68 -0.53 -5.08
CA VAL A 307 0.12 -1.61 -5.90
C VAL A 307 1.12 -2.74 -6.03
N SER A 308 0.67 -3.98 -5.80
CA SER A 308 1.50 -5.18 -5.96
C SER A 308 0.81 -6.22 -6.83
N ALA A 309 1.51 -6.73 -7.84
CA ALA A 309 0.99 -7.71 -8.79
C ALA A 309 1.99 -8.81 -9.13
N ASP A 310 1.50 -10.03 -9.39
CA ASP A 310 2.32 -11.14 -9.83
C ASP A 310 2.80 -10.97 -11.27
N ILE A 311 4.10 -11.14 -11.49
CA ILE A 311 4.78 -10.95 -12.77
C ILE A 311 4.40 -12.01 -13.80
N ARG A 312 4.03 -13.22 -13.36
CA ARG A 312 3.76 -14.34 -14.28
C ARG A 312 2.31 -14.32 -14.77
N SER A 313 1.37 -14.09 -13.87
CA SER A 313 -0.07 -14.15 -14.13
C SER A 313 -0.70 -12.79 -14.43
N GLY A 314 -0.04 -11.69 -14.05
CA GLY A 314 -0.61 -10.35 -14.06
C GLY A 314 -1.67 -10.13 -12.98
N TYR A 315 -1.78 -11.02 -11.99
CA TYR A 315 -2.75 -10.91 -10.91
C TYR A 315 -2.37 -9.79 -9.95
N VAL A 316 -3.27 -8.84 -9.72
CA VAL A 316 -3.03 -7.72 -8.81
C VAL A 316 -3.50 -8.10 -7.41
N PHE A 317 -2.57 -8.38 -6.50
CA PHE A 317 -2.92 -8.78 -5.14
C PHE A 317 -3.53 -7.65 -4.34
N ARG A 318 -2.92 -6.46 -4.37
CA ARG A 318 -3.31 -5.34 -3.49
C ARG A 318 -3.18 -4.00 -4.20
N ILE A 319 -4.09 -3.09 -3.84
CA ILE A 319 -4.02 -1.65 -4.08
C ILE A 319 -4.45 -0.95 -2.78
N ASP A 320 -3.50 -0.38 -2.04
CA ASP A 320 -3.79 0.20 -0.73
C ASP A 320 -3.47 1.70 -0.72
N ALA A 321 -4.42 2.50 -0.20
CA ALA A 321 -4.26 3.94 -0.07
C ALA A 321 -3.58 4.31 1.24
N ASN A 322 -2.75 5.37 1.21
CA ASN A 322 -2.26 6.05 2.42
C ASN A 322 -3.33 6.97 3.04
N PHE A 323 -4.56 6.48 3.16
CA PHE A 323 -5.69 7.23 3.72
C PHE A 323 -6.53 6.31 4.60
N ASP A 324 -6.86 6.78 5.79
CA ASP A 324 -7.72 6.12 6.75
C ASP A 324 -9.10 6.81 6.80
N PRO A 325 -10.14 6.22 6.19
CA PRO A 325 -11.48 6.82 6.17
C PRO A 325 -12.22 6.69 7.51
N ASN A 326 -11.69 5.95 8.48
CA ASN A 326 -12.35 5.72 9.77
C ASN A 326 -11.95 6.74 10.84
N VAL A 327 -11.02 7.65 10.53
CA VAL A 327 -10.59 8.70 11.45
C VAL A 327 -11.44 9.94 11.21
N ASP A 328 -12.36 10.26 12.13
CA ASP A 328 -12.95 11.60 12.17
C ASP A 328 -11.90 12.57 12.75
N PRO A 329 -11.41 13.58 12.00
CA PRO A 329 -10.35 14.45 12.49
C PRO A 329 -10.71 15.23 13.76
N VAL A 330 -11.98 15.63 13.91
CA VAL A 330 -12.43 16.40 15.08
C VAL A 330 -12.54 15.46 16.28
N GLU A 331 -13.28 14.36 16.15
CA GLU A 331 -13.43 13.40 17.25
C GLU A 331 -12.08 12.82 17.67
N PHE A 332 -11.18 12.56 16.72
CA PHE A 332 -9.86 12.05 17.02
C PHE A 332 -9.05 13.03 17.86
N VAL A 333 -9.00 14.30 17.45
CA VAL A 333 -8.22 15.31 18.18
C VAL A 333 -8.84 15.61 19.54
N GLU A 334 -10.17 15.71 19.63
CA GLU A 334 -10.84 15.88 20.92
C GLU A 334 -10.60 14.71 21.86
N ALA A 335 -10.69 13.46 21.38
CA ALA A 335 -10.51 12.28 22.21
C ALA A 335 -9.06 12.05 22.68
N HIS A 336 -8.08 12.46 21.88
CA HIS A 336 -6.67 12.14 22.15
C HIS A 336 -5.87 13.33 22.66
N TYR A 337 -6.25 14.56 22.33
CA TYR A 337 -5.46 15.76 22.63
C TYR A 337 -6.16 16.77 23.52
N LEU A 338 -7.45 16.59 23.83
CA LEU A 338 -8.16 17.43 24.79
C LEU A 338 -8.71 16.57 25.93
N ASP A 339 -8.67 17.09 27.15
CA ASP A 339 -9.35 16.49 28.28
C ASP A 339 -10.83 16.94 28.34
N PRO A 340 -11.67 16.42 29.27
CA PRO A 340 -13.06 16.85 29.40
C PRO A 340 -13.26 18.34 29.69
N ALA A 341 -12.24 19.05 30.17
CA ALA A 341 -12.24 20.50 30.38
C ALA A 341 -11.72 21.29 29.15
N GLY A 342 -11.39 20.59 28.06
CA GLY A 342 -10.84 21.19 26.84
C GLY A 342 -9.37 21.58 26.96
N GLN A 343 -8.65 21.12 27.98
CA GLN A 343 -7.22 21.40 28.14
C GLN A 343 -6.36 20.40 27.34
N PRO A 344 -5.23 20.84 26.76
CA PRO A 344 -4.34 19.94 26.03
C PRO A 344 -3.83 18.76 26.87
N THR A 345 -4.00 17.55 26.35
CA THR A 345 -3.50 16.29 26.93
C THR A 345 -2.69 15.50 25.91
N ASN A 346 -1.93 14.49 26.36
CA ASN A 346 -1.07 13.62 25.54
C ASN A 346 -0.03 14.32 24.65
N ILE A 347 0.23 15.61 24.83
CA ILE A 347 1.22 16.37 24.05
C ILE A 347 2.65 16.30 24.62
N ARG A 348 2.80 15.94 25.90
CA ARG A 348 4.07 15.90 26.63
C ARG A 348 4.22 14.63 27.48
N GLN A 349 5.45 14.31 27.84
CA GLN A 349 5.79 13.17 28.68
C GLN A 349 6.87 13.56 29.69
N HIS A 350 6.82 12.93 30.87
CA HIS A 350 7.88 13.02 31.87
C HIS A 350 8.95 11.99 31.54
N TYR A 351 10.18 12.45 31.38
CA TYR A 351 11.35 11.62 31.10
C TYR A 351 12.25 11.61 32.33
N THR A 352 12.78 10.44 32.68
CA THR A 352 13.72 10.28 33.79
C THR A 352 15.00 9.65 33.27
N GLN A 353 16.09 10.39 33.39
CA GLN A 353 17.40 9.94 32.96
C GLN A 353 18.02 8.97 33.98
N LYS A 354 18.99 8.16 33.53
CA LYS A 354 19.80 7.30 34.44
C LYS A 354 20.52 8.10 35.52
N SER A 355 20.77 9.40 35.30
CA SER A 355 21.36 10.32 36.28
C SER A 355 20.40 10.73 37.40
N GLY A 356 19.11 10.37 37.31
CA GLY A 356 18.05 10.80 38.23
C GLY A 356 17.43 12.15 37.86
N ILE A 357 17.90 12.82 36.79
CA ILE A 357 17.29 14.06 36.29
C ILE A 357 15.94 13.72 35.66
N THR A 358 14.88 14.34 36.17
CA THR A 358 13.54 14.27 35.60
C THR A 358 13.17 15.61 34.96
N PHE A 359 12.61 15.55 33.76
CA PHE A 359 12.14 16.74 33.04
C PHE A 359 10.93 16.37 32.17
N THR A 360 10.15 17.40 31.81
CA THR A 360 9.01 17.25 30.90
C THR A 360 9.40 17.79 29.53
N ALA A 361 9.01 17.07 28.48
CA ALA A 361 9.26 17.46 27.10
C ALA A 361 8.10 17.06 26.19
N PRO A 362 7.96 17.69 25.01
CA PRO A 362 6.99 17.27 24.00
C PRO A 362 7.18 15.79 23.63
N LYS A 363 6.08 15.05 23.46
CA LYS A 363 6.13 13.69 22.95
C LYS A 363 6.65 13.71 21.51
N MET A 364 7.54 12.78 21.17
CA MET A 364 8.03 12.60 19.80
C MET A 364 6.94 12.09 18.86
N HIS A 365 7.11 12.29 17.56
CA HIS A 365 6.12 11.85 16.56
C HIS A 365 5.79 10.36 16.60
N PHE A 366 6.71 9.50 17.04
CA PHE A 366 6.45 8.07 17.19
C PHE A 366 5.83 7.70 18.56
N GLN A 367 5.68 8.64 19.49
CA GLN A 367 5.05 8.45 20.80
C GLN A 367 3.63 9.05 20.88
N ARG A 368 3.30 9.94 19.94
CA ARG A 368 2.00 10.61 19.86
C ARG A 368 0.93 9.68 19.27
N PRO A 369 -0.32 9.71 19.77
CA PRO A 369 -1.42 8.90 19.21
C PRO A 369 -1.66 9.14 17.71
N SER A 370 -1.43 10.36 17.21
CA SER A 370 -1.54 10.68 15.78
C SER A 370 -0.31 10.32 14.96
N GLY A 371 0.71 9.72 15.56
CA GLY A 371 2.04 9.58 14.96
C GLY A 371 2.08 8.76 13.66
N ARG A 372 1.07 7.91 13.42
CA ARG A 372 0.89 7.19 12.15
C ARG A 372 0.32 8.05 11.03
N LEU A 373 -0.40 9.12 11.38
CA LEU A 373 -1.09 10.02 10.48
C LEU A 373 -0.15 11.15 10.03
N ASP A 374 -0.49 11.80 8.92
CA ASP A 374 0.08 13.10 8.56
C ASP A 374 -0.52 14.14 9.51
N GLU A 375 0.20 14.47 10.58
CA GLU A 375 -0.30 15.25 11.70
C GLU A 375 -0.65 16.68 11.29
N ALA A 376 0.15 17.30 10.42
CA ALA A 376 -0.18 18.62 9.88
C ALA A 376 -1.54 18.59 9.16
N MET A 377 -1.76 17.56 8.32
CA MET A 377 -3.04 17.38 7.64
C MET A 377 -4.18 17.06 8.60
N LEU A 378 -3.97 16.22 9.62
CA LEU A 378 -4.99 15.88 10.62
C LEU A 378 -5.52 17.12 11.34
N PHE A 379 -4.61 17.93 11.90
CA PHE A 379 -4.99 19.14 12.64
C PHE A 379 -5.60 20.20 11.69
N ALA A 380 -5.06 20.36 10.48
CA ALA A 380 -5.64 21.25 9.47
C ALA A 380 -7.05 20.82 9.05
N SER A 381 -7.30 19.52 8.88
CA SER A 381 -8.64 18.99 8.58
C SER A 381 -9.61 19.18 9.74
N ALA A 382 -9.17 19.01 11.00
CA ALA A 382 -9.99 19.28 12.18
C ALA A 382 -10.38 20.76 12.27
N GLU A 383 -9.43 21.67 12.11
CA GLU A 383 -9.68 23.13 12.12
C GLU A 383 -10.61 23.53 10.96
N GLY A 384 -10.35 23.00 9.77
CA GLY A 384 -11.15 23.27 8.58
C GLY A 384 -12.61 22.86 8.74
N ARG A 385 -12.92 21.79 9.50
CA ARG A 385 -14.32 21.38 9.77
C ARG A 385 -15.06 22.38 10.65
N TRP A 386 -14.42 22.88 11.71
CA TRP A 386 -14.98 23.95 12.55
C TRP A 386 -15.17 25.24 11.75
N ARG A 387 -14.21 25.59 10.90
CA ARG A 387 -14.31 26.75 9.99
C ARG A 387 -15.50 26.63 9.04
N VAL A 388 -15.63 25.49 8.34
CA VAL A 388 -16.75 25.22 7.43
C VAL A 388 -18.08 25.21 8.17
N PHE A 389 -18.13 24.70 9.41
CA PHE A 389 -19.32 24.80 10.27
C PHE A 389 -19.70 26.26 10.51
N SER A 390 -18.76 27.08 11.01
CA SER A 390 -19.02 28.50 11.29
C SER A 390 -19.46 29.28 10.05
N GLU A 391 -18.83 29.04 8.90
CA GLU A 391 -19.22 29.69 7.63
C GLU A 391 -20.60 29.27 7.16
N ARG A 392 -20.96 27.97 7.28
CA ARG A 392 -22.31 27.48 6.93
C ARG A 392 -23.38 28.10 7.81
N VAL A 393 -23.12 28.20 9.12
CA VAL A 393 -24.03 28.85 10.07
C VAL A 393 -24.17 30.34 9.73
N LYS A 394 -23.06 31.08 9.57
CA LYS A 394 -23.09 32.50 9.19
C LYS A 394 -23.84 32.73 7.88
N LYS A 395 -23.65 31.86 6.88
CA LYS A 395 -24.37 31.92 5.61
C LYS A 395 -25.87 31.64 5.75
N ALA A 396 -26.26 30.66 6.58
CA ALA A 396 -27.67 30.36 6.81
C ALA A 396 -28.43 31.55 7.42
N TYR A 397 -27.75 32.37 8.23
CA TYR A 397 -28.28 33.57 8.86
C TYR A 397 -27.86 34.89 8.19
N GLU A 398 -27.34 34.84 6.96
CA GLU A 398 -26.77 36.01 6.26
C GLU A 398 -27.75 37.19 6.19
N LYS A 399 -29.04 36.93 5.95
CA LYS A 399 -30.09 37.96 5.91
C LYS A 399 -30.32 38.61 7.26
N SER A 400 -30.33 37.82 8.34
CA SER A 400 -30.49 38.32 9.71
C SER A 400 -29.28 39.15 10.12
N ILE A 401 -28.07 38.67 9.84
CA ILE A 401 -26.82 39.37 10.10
C ILE A 401 -26.78 40.70 9.33
N SER A 402 -27.11 40.68 8.04
CA SER A 402 -27.15 41.88 7.19
C SER A 402 -28.20 42.90 7.62
N ALA A 403 -29.29 42.44 8.22
CA ALA A 403 -30.35 43.29 8.77
C ALA A 403 -30.04 43.80 10.20
N GLY A 404 -28.87 43.48 10.77
CA GLY A 404 -28.50 43.86 12.13
C GLY A 404 -29.30 43.13 13.23
N LEU A 405 -29.98 42.04 12.90
CA LEU A 405 -30.74 41.24 13.85
C LEU A 405 -29.81 40.30 14.61
N ALA A 406 -29.97 40.24 15.93
CA ALA A 406 -29.23 39.32 16.77
C ALA A 406 -29.54 37.86 16.40
N LEU A 407 -28.50 37.02 16.35
CA LEU A 407 -28.66 35.58 16.17
C LEU A 407 -29.29 34.95 17.42
N PRO A 408 -30.01 33.81 17.30
CA PRO A 408 -30.47 33.07 18.46
C PRO A 408 -29.30 32.76 19.43
N PRO A 409 -29.48 32.84 20.77
CA PRO A 409 -28.40 32.62 21.72
C PRO A 409 -27.66 31.29 21.52
N GLU A 410 -28.39 30.19 21.30
CA GLU A 410 -27.81 28.87 21.01
C GLU A 410 -26.86 28.88 19.78
N VAL A 411 -27.20 29.68 18.75
CA VAL A 411 -26.36 29.81 17.55
C VAL A 411 -25.11 30.63 17.83
N GLN A 412 -25.23 31.69 18.66
CA GLN A 412 -24.09 32.48 19.10
C GLN A 412 -23.13 31.62 19.93
N ASP A 413 -23.66 30.84 20.88
CA ASP A 413 -22.88 29.93 21.73
C ASP A 413 -22.12 28.91 20.90
N LYS A 414 -22.75 28.33 19.86
CA LYS A 414 -22.10 27.37 18.96
C LYS A 414 -21.03 28.01 18.06
N LEU A 415 -21.22 29.27 17.65
CA LEU A 415 -20.19 29.99 16.90
C LEU A 415 -19.00 30.33 17.79
N ALA A 416 -19.24 30.75 19.04
CA ALA A 416 -18.19 31.00 20.02
C ALA A 416 -17.43 29.71 20.38
N ASP A 417 -18.13 28.61 20.61
CA ASP A 417 -17.52 27.29 20.85
C ASP A 417 -16.62 26.87 19.68
N SER A 418 -17.09 27.04 18.43
CA SER A 418 -16.27 26.78 17.24
C SER A 418 -14.99 27.63 17.19
N GLU A 419 -15.05 28.91 17.59
CA GLU A 419 -13.87 29.78 17.67
C GLU A 419 -12.88 29.32 18.76
N VAL A 420 -13.39 28.93 19.94
CA VAL A 420 -12.58 28.35 21.02
C VAL A 420 -11.90 27.06 20.57
N LYS A 421 -12.63 26.15 19.91
CA LYS A 421 -12.08 24.89 19.38
C LYS A 421 -10.97 25.13 18.36
N ARG A 422 -11.13 26.10 17.47
CA ARG A 422 -10.10 26.47 16.49
C ARG A 422 -8.86 27.03 17.17
N ALA A 423 -9.02 27.90 18.17
CA ALA A 423 -7.90 28.42 18.95
C ALA A 423 -7.14 27.31 19.71
N GLN A 424 -7.85 26.32 20.29
CA GLN A 424 -7.23 25.15 20.92
C GLN A 424 -6.43 24.31 19.93
N LEU A 425 -6.96 24.09 18.72
CA LEU A 425 -6.26 23.38 17.66
C LEU A 425 -4.99 24.10 17.22
N ASP A 426 -5.04 25.41 17.03
CA ASP A 426 -3.88 26.21 16.63
C ASP A 426 -2.84 26.31 17.76
N LEU A 427 -3.28 26.39 19.03
CA LEU A 427 -2.39 26.32 20.20
C LEU A 427 -1.54 25.04 20.18
N ILE A 428 -2.15 23.89 19.87
CA ILE A 428 -1.44 22.61 19.81
C ILE A 428 -0.61 22.50 18.53
N ARG A 429 -1.20 22.82 17.37
CA ARG A 429 -0.62 22.64 16.04
C ARG A 429 0.58 23.56 15.81
N GLN A 430 0.38 24.87 15.98
CA GLN A 430 1.38 25.90 15.71
C GLN A 430 2.12 26.28 16.99
N GLY A 431 1.40 26.60 18.08
CA GLY A 431 2.04 27.10 19.31
C GLY A 431 2.91 26.05 20.03
N TYR A 432 2.43 24.82 20.15
CA TYR A 432 3.13 23.78 20.90
C TYR A 432 4.00 22.90 20.01
N PHE A 433 3.43 22.24 18.99
CA PHE A 433 4.23 21.39 18.12
C PHE A 433 4.96 22.15 17.03
N GLY A 434 4.59 23.37 16.67
CA GLY A 434 5.26 24.08 15.57
C GLY A 434 5.24 23.28 14.26
N PHE A 435 4.10 22.67 13.92
CA PHE A 435 3.92 22.11 12.57
C PHE A 435 3.99 23.27 11.58
N GLN A 436 5.02 23.27 10.72
CA GLN A 436 5.18 24.32 9.70
C GLN A 436 3.97 24.33 8.78
N ASP A 437 3.45 25.54 8.51
CA ASP A 437 2.46 25.73 7.46
C ASP A 437 3.09 25.36 6.12
N THR A 438 2.90 24.12 5.68
CA THR A 438 3.34 23.69 4.36
C THR A 438 2.28 24.09 3.33
N ASP A 439 2.60 24.13 2.04
CA ASP A 439 1.57 24.18 0.98
C ASP A 439 0.51 23.03 1.11
N ARG A 440 0.76 22.04 1.98
CA ARG A 440 -0.15 20.93 2.33
C ARG A 440 -1.10 21.24 3.49
N ASP A 441 -0.89 22.31 4.25
CA ASP A 441 -1.77 22.78 5.34
C ASP A 441 -3.09 23.32 4.80
N PHE A 442 -3.20 23.39 3.47
CA PHE A 442 -4.40 23.72 2.78
C PHE A 442 -5.02 22.50 2.06
N ARG A 443 -5.49 21.47 2.78
CA ARG A 443 -6.16 20.29 2.18
C ARG A 443 -7.55 20.05 2.79
N GLY A 444 -8.46 19.53 1.97
CA GLY A 444 -9.92 19.58 2.18
C GLY A 444 -10.46 19.07 3.52
N SER A 445 -11.64 19.57 3.91
CA SER A 445 -12.42 19.10 5.05
C SER A 445 -13.08 17.72 4.78
N PHE A 446 -12.30 16.65 4.73
CA PHE A 446 -12.85 15.29 4.56
C PHE A 446 -13.08 14.61 5.92
N ASN A 447 -13.94 13.60 5.91
CA ASN A 447 -13.91 12.57 6.95
C ASN A 447 -12.81 11.54 6.61
N GLY A 448 -11.86 11.36 7.53
CA GLY A 448 -10.65 10.56 7.33
C GLY A 448 -9.36 11.37 7.43
N SER A 449 -8.22 10.68 7.52
CA SER A 449 -6.89 11.30 7.59
C SER A 449 -5.87 10.56 6.74
N VAL A 450 -4.88 11.29 6.23
CA VAL A 450 -3.76 10.71 5.48
C VAL A 450 -2.83 9.99 6.45
N VAL A 451 -2.40 8.79 6.07
CA VAL A 451 -1.42 7.98 6.81
C VAL A 451 -0.03 8.24 6.23
N LYS A 452 1.01 8.28 7.08
CA LYS A 452 2.40 8.42 6.64
C LYS A 452 2.75 7.28 5.68
N PRO A 453 3.30 7.56 4.48
CA PRO A 453 3.59 6.55 3.47
C PRO A 453 4.42 5.36 3.98
N THR A 454 5.33 5.60 4.92
CA THR A 454 6.19 4.57 5.52
C THR A 454 5.38 3.48 6.23
N TYR A 455 4.37 3.83 7.02
CA TYR A 455 3.51 2.84 7.68
C TYR A 455 2.63 2.12 6.66
N THR A 456 2.00 2.85 5.75
CA THR A 456 1.14 2.28 4.70
C THR A 456 1.89 1.25 3.86
N LYS A 457 3.13 1.56 3.44
CA LYS A 457 3.94 0.65 2.63
C LYS A 457 4.40 -0.57 3.40
N ALA A 458 4.85 -0.38 4.65
CA ALA A 458 5.22 -1.51 5.50
C ALA A 458 4.03 -2.46 5.69
N ALA A 459 2.85 -1.90 6.00
CA ALA A 459 1.62 -2.65 6.17
C ALA A 459 1.17 -3.33 4.87
N HIS A 460 1.25 -2.64 3.73
CA HIS A 460 0.94 -3.20 2.41
C HIS A 460 1.78 -4.43 2.10
N LEU A 461 3.10 -4.34 2.29
CA LEU A 461 4.03 -5.46 2.05
C LEU A 461 3.84 -6.59 3.07
N ALA A 462 3.57 -6.27 4.33
CA ALA A 462 3.27 -7.28 5.34
C ALA A 462 1.96 -8.02 5.03
N CYS A 463 0.90 -7.31 4.63
CA CYS A 463 -0.35 -7.91 4.19
C CYS A 463 -0.14 -8.77 2.93
N LEU A 464 0.61 -8.26 1.95
CA LEU A 464 0.99 -9.02 0.75
C LEU A 464 1.68 -10.33 1.13
N ARG A 465 2.69 -10.30 2.01
CA ARG A 465 3.39 -11.50 2.51
C ARG A 465 2.41 -12.54 3.07
N THR A 466 1.39 -12.11 3.83
CA THR A 466 0.38 -13.04 4.38
C THR A 466 -0.55 -13.67 3.34
N MET A 467 -0.72 -13.02 2.17
CA MET A 467 -1.59 -13.49 1.09
C MET A 467 -0.90 -14.53 0.19
N LEU A 468 0.42 -14.60 0.20
CA LEU A 468 1.21 -15.46 -0.68
C LEU A 468 1.44 -16.85 -0.07
N PRO A 469 1.52 -17.91 -0.89
CA PRO A 469 1.87 -19.26 -0.43
C PRO A 469 3.29 -19.29 0.14
N LYS A 470 3.57 -20.31 0.96
CA LYS A 470 4.91 -20.56 1.49
C LYS A 470 5.89 -20.81 0.34
N GLY A 471 7.07 -20.20 0.42
CA GLY A 471 8.11 -20.36 -0.60
C GLY A 471 8.89 -19.06 -0.80
N ARG A 472 9.59 -18.98 -1.94
CA ARG A 472 10.43 -17.83 -2.27
C ARG A 472 9.61 -16.67 -2.81
N ILE A 473 9.98 -15.45 -2.44
CA ILE A 473 9.43 -14.22 -2.98
C ILE A 473 10.55 -13.41 -3.62
N THR A 474 10.34 -12.97 -4.87
CA THR A 474 11.14 -11.91 -5.48
C THR A 474 10.28 -10.67 -5.62
N LEU A 475 10.61 -9.60 -4.91
CA LEU A 475 10.00 -8.28 -5.06
C LEU A 475 10.78 -7.48 -6.10
N VAL A 476 10.08 -6.88 -7.06
CA VAL A 476 10.63 -5.99 -8.07
C VAL A 476 9.92 -4.66 -7.98
N GLY A 477 10.65 -3.57 -7.80
CA GLY A 477 10.09 -2.23 -7.79
C GLY A 477 11.06 -1.21 -8.35
N GLU A 478 10.72 0.06 -8.23
CA GLU A 478 11.58 1.16 -8.65
C GLU A 478 12.42 1.74 -7.50
N GLN A 479 13.29 2.70 -7.82
CA GLN A 479 14.12 3.39 -6.83
C GLN A 479 13.25 4.24 -5.91
N GLU A 480 12.98 3.75 -4.70
CA GLU A 480 12.14 4.45 -3.73
C GLU A 480 12.76 4.42 -2.33
N SER A 481 12.88 5.61 -1.72
CA SER A 481 13.53 5.80 -0.42
C SER A 481 12.80 5.09 0.72
N THR A 482 11.47 5.08 0.71
CA THR A 482 10.69 4.44 1.77
C THR A 482 10.92 2.93 1.82
N MET A 483 11.09 2.29 0.67
CA MET A 483 11.27 0.84 0.54
C MET A 483 12.57 0.36 1.21
N VAL A 484 13.64 1.17 1.11
CA VAL A 484 14.93 0.92 1.80
C VAL A 484 14.73 0.75 3.31
N ARG A 485 13.85 1.56 3.89
CA ARG A 485 13.58 1.54 5.33
C ARG A 485 12.79 0.32 5.78
N ILE A 486 11.88 -0.20 4.96
CA ILE A 486 10.87 -1.17 5.42
C ILE A 486 11.10 -2.60 4.91
N VAL A 487 11.64 -2.79 3.70
CA VAL A 487 11.73 -4.10 3.05
C VAL A 487 12.56 -5.08 3.89
N PRO A 488 13.76 -4.71 4.40
CA PRO A 488 14.56 -5.63 5.22
C PRO A 488 13.87 -6.09 6.50
N HIS A 489 12.99 -5.26 7.07
CA HIS A 489 12.27 -5.60 8.30
C HIS A 489 11.01 -6.42 8.03
N VAL A 490 10.23 -6.08 6.99
CA VAL A 490 9.01 -6.82 6.65
C VAL A 490 9.33 -8.24 6.18
N PHE A 491 10.48 -8.45 5.53
CA PHE A 491 10.89 -9.76 5.02
C PHE A 491 12.07 -10.38 5.78
N ARG A 492 12.41 -9.88 6.98
CA ARG A 492 13.57 -10.30 7.78
C ARG A 492 13.78 -11.82 7.80
N ASP A 493 12.80 -12.55 8.32
CA ASP A 493 12.92 -14.01 8.51
C ASP A 493 13.13 -14.71 7.15
N MET A 494 12.49 -14.24 6.07
CA MET A 494 12.69 -14.79 4.73
C MET A 494 14.05 -14.42 4.11
N ILE A 495 14.66 -13.31 4.53
CA ILE A 495 16.00 -12.92 4.11
C ILE A 495 17.04 -13.81 4.82
N GLU A 496 16.85 -14.08 6.11
CA GLU A 496 17.68 -15.00 6.89
C GLU A 496 17.63 -16.43 6.31
N ASP A 497 16.45 -16.86 5.86
CA ASP A 497 16.23 -18.16 5.22
C ASP A 497 16.62 -18.22 3.72
N ASP A 498 17.18 -17.15 3.13
CA ASP A 498 17.50 -17.04 1.69
C ASP A 498 16.28 -17.31 0.76
N LEU A 499 15.07 -17.03 1.26
CA LEU A 499 13.78 -17.14 0.58
C LEU A 499 13.24 -15.81 0.04
N PHE A 500 13.97 -14.71 0.23
CA PHE A 500 13.57 -13.39 -0.28
C PHE A 500 14.62 -12.78 -1.19
N GLU A 501 14.17 -12.16 -2.28
CA GLU A 501 14.98 -11.29 -3.12
C GLU A 501 14.25 -9.98 -3.38
N TRP A 502 15.02 -8.90 -3.45
CA TRP A 502 14.55 -7.60 -3.82
C TRP A 502 15.42 -7.06 -4.95
N LEU A 503 14.77 -6.81 -6.08
CA LEU A 503 15.36 -6.21 -7.28
C LEU A 503 14.77 -4.82 -7.46
N VAL A 504 15.62 -3.87 -7.82
CA VAL A 504 15.19 -2.50 -8.08
C VAL A 504 15.52 -2.14 -9.51
N ILE A 505 14.57 -1.59 -10.25
CA ILE A 505 14.75 -1.26 -11.65
C ILE A 505 14.61 0.25 -11.90
N SER A 506 15.24 0.67 -13.00
CA SER A 506 15.09 1.99 -13.60
C SER A 506 15.09 1.79 -15.12
N PHE A 507 14.33 2.60 -15.85
CA PHE A 507 14.26 2.56 -17.31
C PHE A 507 13.85 3.94 -17.84
N ASP A 508 14.04 4.14 -19.14
CA ASP A 508 13.68 5.40 -19.80
C ASP A 508 12.15 5.53 -19.89
N LYS A 509 11.56 6.39 -19.04
CA LYS A 509 10.11 6.63 -18.97
C LYS A 509 9.61 7.72 -19.91
N GLU A 510 10.51 8.59 -20.34
CA GLU A 510 10.17 9.78 -21.14
C GLU A 510 10.34 9.54 -22.64
N VAL A 511 10.88 8.39 -23.01
CA VAL A 511 10.97 7.93 -24.39
C VAL A 511 9.61 7.90 -25.09
N SER A 512 9.58 8.39 -26.33
CA SER A 512 8.39 8.34 -27.18
C SER A 512 8.11 6.92 -27.66
N SER A 513 6.83 6.57 -27.83
CA SER A 513 6.41 5.24 -28.33
C SER A 513 7.13 4.80 -29.63
N PRO A 514 7.36 5.68 -30.64
CA PRO A 514 8.16 5.31 -31.81
C PRO A 514 9.60 4.93 -31.47
N LYS A 515 10.26 5.69 -30.59
CA LYS A 515 11.64 5.42 -30.17
C LYS A 515 11.74 4.13 -29.34
N THR A 516 10.76 3.85 -28.48
CA THR A 516 10.63 2.56 -27.79
C THR A 516 10.54 1.40 -28.77
N LYS A 517 9.66 1.50 -29.78
CA LYS A 517 9.51 0.47 -30.82
C LYS A 517 10.80 0.27 -31.62
N ALA A 518 11.49 1.35 -31.97
CA ALA A 518 12.77 1.29 -32.69
C ALA A 518 13.84 0.55 -31.87
N ARG A 519 14.00 0.89 -30.58
CA ARG A 519 14.92 0.20 -29.67
C ARG A 519 14.61 -1.29 -29.54
N MET A 520 13.32 -1.64 -29.41
CA MET A 520 12.89 -3.04 -29.35
C MET A 520 13.15 -3.80 -30.66
N ALA A 521 12.95 -3.15 -31.81
CA ALA A 521 13.22 -3.75 -33.11
C ALA A 521 14.73 -3.99 -33.33
N GLN A 522 15.56 -3.00 -32.98
CA GLN A 522 17.02 -3.13 -33.02
C GLN A 522 17.50 -4.30 -32.16
N PHE A 523 17.06 -4.35 -30.90
CA PHE A 523 17.42 -5.44 -30.01
C PHE A 523 16.97 -6.82 -30.52
N ARG A 524 15.76 -6.93 -31.12
CA ARG A 524 15.32 -8.20 -31.74
C ARG A 524 16.23 -8.64 -32.87
N LYS A 525 16.69 -7.69 -33.70
CA LYS A 525 17.65 -7.97 -34.77
C LYS A 525 18.98 -8.46 -34.21
N GLU A 526 19.55 -7.75 -33.24
CA GLU A 526 20.81 -8.13 -32.58
C GLU A 526 20.74 -9.51 -31.92
N LEU A 527 19.61 -9.83 -31.30
CA LEU A 527 19.39 -11.14 -30.69
C LEU A 527 19.28 -12.24 -31.75
N GLU A 528 18.62 -12.00 -32.89
CA GLU A 528 18.51 -13.00 -33.96
C GLU A 528 19.85 -13.25 -34.66
N ASP A 529 20.64 -12.19 -34.85
CA ASP A 529 22.01 -12.29 -35.37
C ASP A 529 22.87 -13.13 -34.41
N TYR A 530 22.79 -12.88 -33.10
CA TYR A 530 23.50 -13.67 -32.09
C TYR A 530 22.99 -15.12 -32.01
N LYS A 531 21.69 -15.34 -32.12
CA LYS A 531 21.07 -16.67 -32.15
C LYS A 531 21.58 -17.51 -33.31
N THR A 532 21.72 -16.90 -34.49
CA THR A 532 22.29 -17.54 -35.68
C THR A 532 23.74 -17.97 -35.43
N GLN A 533 24.55 -17.10 -34.80
CA GLN A 533 25.94 -17.39 -34.46
C GLN A 533 26.08 -18.54 -33.45
N VAL A 534 25.28 -18.52 -32.37
CA VAL A 534 25.33 -19.56 -31.32
C VAL A 534 24.86 -20.90 -31.85
N ARG A 535 23.78 -20.94 -32.63
CA ARG A 535 23.28 -22.18 -33.24
C ARG A 535 24.24 -22.76 -34.29
N ALA A 536 24.98 -21.92 -35.00
CA ALA A 536 26.05 -22.38 -35.88
C ALA A 536 27.20 -23.06 -35.10
N ALA A 537 27.44 -22.67 -33.84
CA ALA A 537 28.51 -23.22 -33.01
C ALA A 537 28.09 -24.43 -32.16
N VAL A 538 26.85 -24.47 -31.66
CA VAL A 538 26.37 -25.44 -30.66
C VAL A 538 25.26 -26.36 -31.21
N GLY A 539 24.72 -26.06 -32.40
CA GLY A 539 23.57 -26.76 -32.97
C GLY A 539 22.21 -26.21 -32.51
N ASP A 540 21.12 -26.79 -33.01
CA ASP A 540 19.73 -26.33 -32.75
C ASP A 540 19.15 -26.81 -31.40
N GLU A 541 19.94 -27.50 -30.57
CA GLU A 541 19.47 -28.02 -29.27
C GLU A 541 19.28 -26.92 -28.21
N ILE A 542 19.94 -25.76 -28.36
CA ILE A 542 19.82 -24.64 -27.42
C ILE A 542 18.49 -23.90 -27.58
N THR A 543 17.77 -23.71 -26.48
CA THR A 543 16.48 -23.01 -26.51
C THR A 543 16.66 -21.51 -26.70
N ASP A 544 15.68 -20.84 -27.31
CA ASP A 544 15.68 -19.37 -27.46
C ASP A 544 15.81 -18.63 -26.11
N ARG A 545 15.35 -19.28 -25.03
CA ARG A 545 15.48 -18.75 -23.68
C ARG A 545 16.92 -18.77 -23.20
N GLU A 546 17.63 -19.87 -23.42
CA GLU A 546 19.05 -20.00 -23.06
C GLU A 546 19.90 -19.05 -23.90
N VAL A 547 19.65 -18.94 -25.21
CA VAL A 547 20.32 -17.97 -26.08
C VAL A 547 20.16 -16.54 -25.55
N LEU A 548 18.96 -16.16 -25.13
CA LEU A 548 18.72 -14.83 -24.54
C LEU A 548 19.46 -14.63 -23.22
N GLU A 549 19.55 -15.68 -22.39
CA GLU A 549 20.30 -15.63 -21.12
C GLU A 549 21.80 -15.47 -21.38
N HIS A 550 22.38 -16.19 -22.35
CA HIS A 550 23.77 -16.02 -22.78
C HIS A 550 24.01 -14.62 -23.37
N PHE A 551 23.15 -14.17 -24.28
CA PHE A 551 23.23 -12.82 -24.86
C PHE A 551 23.31 -11.74 -23.77
N CYS A 552 22.48 -11.86 -22.73
CA CYS A 552 22.47 -10.92 -21.62
C CYS A 552 23.70 -11.05 -20.72
N THR A 553 24.17 -12.26 -20.48
CA THR A 553 25.37 -12.53 -19.67
C THR A 553 26.60 -11.90 -20.31
N ASP A 554 26.73 -12.01 -21.64
CA ASP A 554 27.88 -11.50 -22.39
C ASP A 554 27.87 -9.97 -22.50
N ARG A 555 26.69 -9.37 -22.71
CA ARG A 555 26.55 -7.95 -23.08
C ARG A 555 26.10 -7.02 -21.96
N MET A 556 25.78 -7.53 -20.77
CA MET A 556 25.46 -6.65 -19.65
C MET A 556 26.70 -5.89 -19.16
N THR A 557 26.50 -4.66 -18.71
CA THR A 557 27.57 -3.77 -18.25
C THR A 557 27.19 -3.08 -16.95
N THR A 558 28.18 -2.54 -16.26
CA THR A 558 27.96 -1.79 -15.02
C THR A 558 27.39 -0.42 -15.34
N ALA A 559 26.39 -0.01 -14.54
CA ALA A 559 25.68 1.25 -14.72
C ALA A 559 26.27 2.34 -13.83
N VAL A 560 26.75 3.40 -14.45
CA VAL A 560 27.16 4.64 -13.80
C VAL A 560 26.33 5.83 -14.31
N MET A 561 26.28 6.90 -13.52
CA MET A 561 25.87 8.23 -13.96
C MET A 561 27.10 9.12 -14.10
N GLU A 562 27.02 10.14 -14.94
CA GLU A 562 28.08 11.13 -15.14
C GLU A 562 27.59 12.50 -14.70
N ASP A 563 28.41 13.24 -13.97
CA ASP A 563 28.12 14.62 -13.61
C ASP A 563 28.37 15.57 -14.81
N ARG A 564 28.23 16.88 -14.60
CA ARG A 564 28.44 17.87 -15.68
C ARG A 564 29.88 17.88 -16.22
N ASN A 565 30.83 17.34 -15.48
CA ASN A 565 32.26 17.29 -15.82
C ASN A 565 32.67 15.90 -16.33
N GLY A 566 31.72 14.96 -16.50
CA GLY A 566 32.01 13.59 -16.91
C GLY A 566 32.55 12.69 -15.80
N VAL A 567 32.50 13.11 -14.54
CA VAL A 567 32.96 12.28 -13.42
C VAL A 567 31.90 11.23 -13.09
N PRO A 568 32.26 9.93 -13.06
CA PRO A 568 31.31 8.87 -12.77
C PRO A 568 30.90 8.90 -11.29
N TYR A 569 29.61 8.71 -11.04
CA TYR A 569 29.06 8.54 -9.69
C TYR A 569 28.00 7.42 -9.67
N PRO A 570 27.65 6.89 -8.48
CA PRO A 570 26.73 5.76 -8.37
C PRO A 570 25.37 6.02 -9.03
N TYR A 571 24.88 5.03 -9.78
CA TYR A 571 23.59 5.10 -10.49
C TYR A 571 22.38 5.18 -9.55
N SER A 572 22.53 4.71 -8.32
CA SER A 572 21.43 4.64 -7.36
C SER A 572 21.14 6.01 -6.70
N ILE A 573 19.90 6.21 -6.22
CA ILE A 573 19.57 7.33 -5.34
C ILE A 573 20.29 7.20 -3.99
N ALA A 574 20.45 8.32 -3.28
CA ALA A 574 21.24 8.40 -2.03
C ALA A 574 20.90 7.31 -1.00
N ASN A 575 19.63 6.92 -0.86
CA ASN A 575 19.18 5.90 0.10
C ASN A 575 19.75 4.50 -0.17
N PHE A 576 20.14 4.18 -1.40
CA PHE A 576 20.76 2.89 -1.75
C PHE A 576 22.31 2.94 -1.71
N ARG A 577 22.90 4.11 -1.38
CA ARG A 577 24.36 4.29 -1.37
C ARG A 577 25.02 3.89 -0.04
N SER A 578 24.25 3.36 0.91
CA SER A 578 24.77 2.88 2.17
C SER A 578 25.46 1.51 2.01
N ARG A 579 26.35 1.16 2.95
CA ARG A 579 27.02 -0.17 3.00
C ARG A 579 26.04 -1.35 3.14
N GLN A 580 24.78 -1.06 3.44
CA GLN A 580 23.68 -2.02 3.50
C GLN A 580 23.49 -2.77 2.19
N PHE A 581 23.76 -2.13 1.04
CA PHE A 581 23.43 -2.68 -0.27
C PHE A 581 24.65 -2.76 -1.20
N PRO A 582 24.66 -3.70 -2.14
CA PRO A 582 25.58 -3.66 -3.27
C PRO A 582 25.47 -2.34 -4.03
N GLN A 583 26.63 -1.75 -4.35
CA GLN A 583 26.71 -0.47 -5.07
C GLN A 583 26.69 -0.62 -6.59
N ILE A 584 26.96 -1.83 -7.10
CA ILE A 584 26.87 -2.14 -8.53
C ILE A 584 25.42 -2.27 -8.96
N TRP A 585 25.12 -1.59 -10.07
CA TRP A 585 23.88 -1.70 -10.82
C TRP A 585 24.21 -2.14 -12.24
N ILE A 586 23.34 -2.92 -12.88
CA ILE A 586 23.63 -3.55 -14.17
C ILE A 586 22.71 -2.98 -15.25
N ARG A 587 23.29 -2.54 -16.37
CA ARG A 587 22.56 -2.24 -17.59
C ARG A 587 22.20 -3.55 -18.29
N SER A 588 20.91 -3.84 -18.37
CA SER A 588 20.38 -4.99 -19.10
C SER A 588 20.36 -4.68 -20.60
N PRO A 589 20.96 -5.52 -21.46
CA PRO A 589 20.90 -5.31 -22.91
C PRO A 589 19.49 -5.62 -23.46
N ALA A 590 18.70 -6.44 -22.74
CA ALA A 590 17.35 -6.80 -23.14
C ALA A 590 16.38 -5.60 -23.18
N GLN A 591 15.71 -5.41 -24.32
CA GLN A 591 14.72 -4.34 -24.56
C GLN A 591 13.31 -4.95 -24.78
N TYR A 592 12.59 -5.25 -23.70
CA TYR A 592 11.24 -5.84 -23.76
C TYR A 592 10.21 -5.01 -22.98
N PHE A 593 8.92 -5.27 -23.23
CA PHE A 593 7.79 -4.74 -22.45
C PHE A 593 7.66 -3.20 -22.40
N GLY A 594 8.36 -2.48 -23.28
CA GLY A 594 8.45 -1.02 -23.23
C GLY A 594 9.42 -0.48 -22.18
N GLU A 595 10.06 -1.34 -21.39
CA GLU A 595 11.08 -1.01 -20.39
C GLU A 595 12.46 -0.93 -21.06
N THR A 596 12.70 0.15 -21.83
CA THR A 596 13.95 0.29 -22.58
C THR A 596 15.09 0.93 -21.77
N GLN A 597 16.33 0.58 -22.09
CA GLN A 597 17.54 0.98 -21.35
C GLN A 597 17.47 0.63 -19.86
N LYS A 598 16.93 -0.55 -19.56
CA LYS A 598 16.69 -0.99 -18.20
C LYS A 598 17.99 -1.17 -17.42
N VAL A 599 18.03 -0.61 -16.22
CA VAL A 599 19.08 -0.79 -15.23
C VAL A 599 18.49 -1.52 -14.03
N VAL A 600 19.22 -2.48 -13.46
CA VAL A 600 18.77 -3.32 -12.35
C VAL A 600 19.80 -3.30 -11.22
N GLY A 601 19.35 -2.94 -10.02
CA GLY A 601 20.06 -3.08 -8.76
C GLY A 601 19.59 -4.31 -7.98
N PHE A 602 20.45 -4.81 -7.09
CA PHE A 602 20.23 -6.04 -6.32
C PHE A 602 20.35 -5.83 -4.80
N PRO A 603 19.49 -4.98 -4.17
CA PRO A 603 19.59 -4.69 -2.74
C PRO A 603 19.61 -5.93 -1.85
N VAL A 604 18.74 -6.91 -2.14
CA VAL A 604 18.68 -8.17 -1.40
C VAL A 604 18.66 -9.33 -2.38
N ILE A 605 19.70 -10.15 -2.32
CA ILE A 605 19.79 -11.44 -3.00
C ILE A 605 20.49 -12.42 -2.04
N ARG A 606 20.52 -13.69 -2.42
CA ARG A 606 21.21 -14.73 -1.65
C ARG A 606 22.63 -14.32 -1.30
N LYS A 607 23.06 -14.68 -0.09
CA LYS A 607 24.36 -14.29 0.45
C LYS A 607 25.53 -14.61 -0.48
N GLU A 608 25.49 -15.78 -1.12
CA GLU A 608 26.49 -16.24 -2.10
C GLU A 608 26.76 -15.23 -3.24
N TYR A 609 25.74 -14.47 -3.68
CA TYR A 609 25.89 -13.43 -4.71
C TYR A 609 26.04 -12.03 -4.10
N ARG A 610 25.45 -11.78 -2.93
CA ARG A 610 25.49 -10.48 -2.26
C ARG A 610 26.89 -10.14 -1.76
N ASP A 611 27.58 -11.10 -1.14
CA ASP A 611 28.93 -10.92 -0.59
C ASP A 611 29.96 -10.47 -1.63
N PRO A 612 30.10 -11.11 -2.81
CA PRO A 612 31.01 -10.61 -3.84
C PRO A 612 30.58 -9.26 -4.39
N LEU A 613 29.28 -9.01 -4.60
CA LEU A 613 28.81 -7.72 -5.11
C LEU A 613 29.05 -6.54 -4.16
N LYS A 614 28.97 -6.74 -2.84
CA LYS A 614 29.28 -5.70 -1.85
C LYS A 614 30.76 -5.34 -1.79
N LYS A 615 31.66 -6.21 -2.27
CA LYS A 615 33.11 -5.95 -2.31
C LYS A 615 33.52 -5.11 -3.50
N LEU A 616 32.70 -5.07 -4.55
CA LEU A 616 32.99 -4.31 -5.75
C LEU A 616 32.62 -2.84 -5.58
N ALA A 617 33.42 -1.95 -6.17
CA ALA A 617 33.09 -0.54 -6.27
C ALA A 617 31.95 -0.33 -7.29
N PHE A 618 31.26 0.82 -7.21
CA PHE A 618 30.05 1.09 -8.01
C PHE A 618 30.29 1.11 -9.53
N ASP A 619 31.54 1.32 -9.96
CA ASP A 619 32.01 1.47 -11.33
C ASP A 619 32.82 0.25 -11.83
N GLN A 620 33.02 -0.76 -10.98
CA GLN A 620 33.76 -1.96 -11.35
C GLN A 620 32.91 -2.94 -12.16
N GLU A 621 33.49 -3.53 -13.19
CA GLU A 621 32.85 -4.61 -13.95
C GLU A 621 32.90 -5.95 -13.21
N ILE A 622 31.87 -6.77 -13.45
CA ILE A 622 31.77 -8.12 -12.90
C ILE A 622 32.45 -9.08 -13.87
N TRP A 623 33.55 -9.70 -13.44
CA TRP A 623 34.32 -10.67 -14.25
C TRP A 623 33.93 -12.13 -14.02
N ASP A 624 33.40 -12.45 -12.85
CA ASP A 624 32.93 -13.79 -12.50
C ASP A 624 31.73 -14.19 -13.38
N GLN A 625 31.93 -15.20 -14.24
CA GLN A 625 30.93 -15.62 -15.22
C GLN A 625 29.68 -16.25 -14.59
N ASP A 626 29.82 -16.96 -13.47
CA ASP A 626 28.68 -17.57 -12.77
C ASP A 626 27.83 -16.50 -12.10
N LEU A 627 28.47 -15.52 -11.45
CA LEU A 627 27.81 -14.35 -10.90
C LEU A 627 27.12 -13.55 -12.02
N ARG A 628 27.81 -13.35 -13.15
CA ARG A 628 27.25 -12.67 -14.32
C ARG A 628 25.96 -13.36 -14.81
N ALA A 629 26.02 -14.66 -15.04
CA ALA A 629 24.88 -15.45 -15.50
C ALA A 629 23.73 -15.42 -14.48
N ALA A 630 24.04 -15.50 -13.18
CA ALA A 630 23.05 -15.42 -12.11
C ALA A 630 22.31 -14.09 -12.07
N LEU A 631 22.99 -12.96 -12.34
CA LEU A 631 22.40 -11.63 -12.37
C LEU A 631 21.62 -11.38 -13.66
N ALA A 632 22.13 -11.84 -14.81
CA ALA A 632 21.43 -11.78 -16.10
C ALA A 632 20.05 -12.47 -16.03
N ARG A 633 19.98 -13.67 -15.45
CA ARG A 633 18.71 -14.40 -15.23
C ARG A 633 17.70 -13.60 -14.40
N ARG A 634 18.16 -12.84 -13.41
CA ARG A 634 17.33 -11.99 -12.55
C ARG A 634 16.90 -10.72 -13.26
N ALA A 635 17.82 -10.04 -13.95
CA ALA A 635 17.55 -8.83 -14.72
C ALA A 635 16.52 -9.07 -15.84
N LEU A 636 16.57 -10.24 -16.50
CA LEU A 636 15.57 -10.64 -17.49
C LEU A 636 14.17 -10.83 -16.92
N ARG A 637 14.05 -11.17 -15.63
CA ARG A 637 12.78 -11.39 -14.93
C ARG A 637 12.31 -10.17 -14.14
N ALA A 638 13.17 -9.18 -13.94
CA ALA A 638 12.87 -7.93 -13.25
C ALA A 638 12.06 -7.01 -14.17
N THR A 639 10.77 -6.82 -13.86
CA THR A 639 9.85 -5.93 -14.59
C THR A 639 8.78 -5.39 -13.64
N VAL A 640 8.27 -4.19 -13.93
CA VAL A 640 7.07 -3.62 -13.28
C VAL A 640 5.85 -3.62 -14.22
N GLN A 641 6.00 -4.17 -15.43
CA GLN A 641 4.96 -4.26 -16.47
C GLN A 641 3.57 -4.71 -15.98
N PRO A 642 3.40 -5.70 -15.09
CA PRO A 642 2.06 -6.11 -14.65
C PRO A 642 1.33 -4.97 -13.93
N VAL A 643 2.03 -4.27 -13.04
CA VAL A 643 1.48 -3.13 -12.32
C VAL A 643 1.24 -1.96 -13.27
N SER A 644 2.19 -1.66 -14.18
CA SER A 644 2.01 -0.60 -15.18
C SER A 644 0.82 -0.86 -16.09
N THR A 645 0.58 -2.12 -16.49
CA THR A 645 -0.56 -2.53 -17.33
C THR A 645 -1.87 -2.36 -16.58
N PHE A 646 -1.94 -2.80 -15.32
CA PHE A 646 -3.11 -2.58 -14.46
C PHE A 646 -3.41 -1.10 -14.30
N MET A 647 -2.42 -0.29 -13.92
CA MET A 647 -2.58 1.15 -13.72
C MET A 647 -2.98 1.87 -15.01
N ALA A 648 -2.43 1.48 -16.17
CA ALA A 648 -2.84 2.02 -17.45
C ALA A 648 -4.31 1.71 -17.77
N SER A 649 -4.74 0.47 -17.54
CA SER A 649 -6.15 0.09 -17.73
C SER A 649 -7.07 0.83 -16.76
N MET A 650 -6.65 0.99 -15.50
CA MET A 650 -7.39 1.71 -14.47
C MET A 650 -7.59 3.17 -14.89
N ARG A 651 -6.52 3.86 -15.35
CA ARG A 651 -6.57 5.26 -15.81
C ARG A 651 -7.49 5.48 -17.00
N GLN A 652 -7.52 4.53 -17.93
CA GLN A 652 -8.40 4.62 -19.11
C GLN A 652 -9.88 4.40 -18.75
N ARG A 653 -10.15 3.51 -17.78
CA ARG A 653 -11.50 2.98 -17.51
C ARG A 653 -12.15 3.47 -16.24
N THR A 654 -11.48 4.25 -15.39
CA THR A 654 -12.12 4.83 -14.20
C THR A 654 -12.00 6.34 -14.28
N SER A 655 -13.14 7.03 -14.48
CA SER A 655 -13.15 8.50 -14.53
C SER A 655 -12.52 9.16 -13.30
N PRO A 656 -12.61 8.59 -12.07
CA PRO A 656 -11.96 9.18 -10.90
C PRO A 656 -10.43 9.12 -10.88
N SER A 657 -9.79 8.28 -11.71
CA SER A 657 -8.33 8.16 -11.76
C SER A 657 -7.69 8.99 -12.88
N LYS A 658 -8.49 9.75 -13.65
CA LYS A 658 -7.96 10.72 -14.62
C LYS A 658 -7.24 11.83 -13.86
N ARG A 659 -5.98 12.09 -14.23
CA ARG A 659 -5.19 13.20 -13.68
C ARG A 659 -5.85 14.54 -14.03
N ALA A 660 -5.68 15.54 -13.16
CA ALA A 660 -5.92 16.94 -13.53
C ALA A 660 -5.11 17.26 -14.79
N GLY A 661 -5.78 17.55 -15.90
CA GLY A 661 -5.12 18.08 -17.09
C GLY A 661 -4.73 19.53 -16.83
N GLY A 662 -3.45 19.81 -16.59
CA GLY A 662 -2.95 21.18 -16.48
C GLY A 662 -1.49 21.24 -16.06
N LYS A 663 -0.58 21.47 -17.02
CA LYS A 663 0.83 21.85 -16.78
C LYS A 663 0.95 23.36 -16.54
N SER A 664 0.25 23.91 -15.55
CA SER A 664 0.42 25.34 -15.23
C SER A 664 0.19 25.63 -13.75
N ALA A 665 1.26 26.06 -13.09
CA ALA A 665 1.25 26.57 -11.72
C ALA A 665 0.52 27.93 -11.59
N ARG A 666 0.11 28.58 -12.69
CA ARG A 666 -0.54 29.91 -12.68
C ARG A 666 -2.06 29.88 -12.50
N THR A 667 -2.69 28.72 -12.67
CA THR A 667 -4.11 28.52 -12.36
C THR A 667 -4.18 27.75 -11.06
N GLY A 668 -4.73 28.36 -10.00
CA GLY A 668 -4.93 27.71 -8.70
C GLY A 668 -5.70 26.38 -8.80
N PRO A 669 -5.85 25.61 -7.70
CA PRO A 669 -6.37 24.23 -7.74
C PRO A 669 -7.70 24.14 -8.51
N ALA A 670 -7.60 23.64 -9.75
CA ALA A 670 -8.73 23.56 -10.65
C ALA A 670 -9.49 22.25 -10.40
N TYR A 671 -10.82 22.37 -10.36
CA TYR A 671 -11.76 21.25 -10.27
C TYR A 671 -11.42 20.16 -11.29
N ILE A 672 -11.29 18.90 -10.84
CA ILE A 672 -11.07 17.78 -11.74
C ILE A 672 -12.42 17.19 -12.14
N ASN A 673 -12.83 17.37 -13.39
CA ASN A 673 -14.06 16.78 -13.90
C ASN A 673 -13.96 15.24 -13.86
N GLY A 674 -14.86 14.60 -13.11
CA GLY A 674 -14.90 13.14 -12.94
C GLY A 674 -14.18 12.61 -11.68
N ALA A 675 -13.40 13.42 -10.97
CA ALA A 675 -12.81 12.99 -9.69
C ALA A 675 -13.88 12.94 -8.59
N VAL A 676 -13.71 11.98 -7.68
CA VAL A 676 -14.63 11.74 -6.56
C VAL A 676 -14.40 12.79 -5.47
N PHE A 677 -15.45 13.08 -4.71
CA PHE A 677 -15.42 14.03 -3.58
C PHE A 677 -15.01 13.37 -2.27
N ASN A 678 -15.33 12.09 -2.08
CA ASN A 678 -15.03 11.33 -0.87
C ASN A 678 -13.90 10.30 -1.14
N PRO A 679 -12.74 10.40 -0.46
CA PRO A 679 -11.64 9.43 -0.56
C PRO A 679 -12.04 7.97 -0.37
N ALA A 680 -12.94 7.66 0.57
CA ALA A 680 -13.40 6.30 0.84
C ALA A 680 -14.12 5.70 -0.38
N VAL A 681 -14.87 6.52 -1.12
CA VAL A 681 -15.53 6.09 -2.36
C VAL A 681 -14.50 5.83 -3.46
N LEU A 682 -13.44 6.65 -3.56
CA LEU A 682 -12.34 6.36 -4.49
C LEU A 682 -11.68 5.01 -4.16
N MET A 683 -11.33 4.76 -2.90
CA MET A 683 -10.77 3.48 -2.45
C MET A 683 -11.68 2.31 -2.85
N ALA A 684 -12.98 2.42 -2.59
CA ALA A 684 -13.96 1.42 -2.97
C ALA A 684 -14.00 1.16 -4.49
N PHE A 685 -13.91 2.20 -5.32
CA PHE A 685 -13.84 2.05 -6.77
C PHE A 685 -12.61 1.26 -7.21
N LEU A 686 -11.45 1.55 -6.63
CA LEU A 686 -10.19 0.90 -7.00
C LEU A 686 -10.18 -0.57 -6.58
N ASP A 687 -10.69 -0.89 -5.39
CA ASP A 687 -10.86 -2.28 -4.93
C ASP A 687 -11.80 -3.06 -5.86
N ILE A 688 -12.97 -2.47 -6.19
CA ILE A 688 -13.94 -3.09 -7.11
C ILE A 688 -13.30 -3.32 -8.48
N PHE A 689 -12.58 -2.31 -9.01
CA PHE A 689 -11.91 -2.41 -10.30
C PHE A 689 -10.82 -3.48 -10.31
N LYS A 690 -9.99 -3.56 -9.26
CA LYS A 690 -8.95 -4.60 -9.11
C LYS A 690 -9.54 -6.00 -9.16
N ILE A 691 -10.61 -6.24 -8.42
CA ILE A 691 -11.24 -7.56 -8.36
C ILE A 691 -11.90 -7.88 -9.71
N TYR A 692 -12.49 -6.88 -10.37
CA TYR A 692 -13.01 -7.05 -11.72
C TYR A 692 -11.92 -7.38 -12.73
N TYR A 693 -10.82 -6.65 -12.71
CA TYR A 693 -9.63 -6.89 -13.53
C TYR A 693 -9.11 -8.31 -13.35
N ASN A 694 -9.03 -8.81 -12.10
CA ASN A 694 -8.50 -10.13 -11.80
C ASN A 694 -9.43 -11.28 -12.18
N TRP A 695 -10.73 -11.14 -11.95
CA TRP A 695 -11.67 -12.28 -11.96
C TRP A 695 -12.67 -12.27 -13.10
N PHE A 696 -13.06 -11.11 -13.62
CA PHE A 696 -14.19 -10.99 -14.56
C PHE A 696 -13.79 -10.56 -15.96
N GLU A 697 -12.55 -10.13 -16.18
CA GLU A 697 -12.10 -9.62 -17.47
C GLU A 697 -10.99 -10.48 -18.10
N PRO A 698 -11.31 -11.28 -19.13
CA PRO A 698 -10.30 -11.97 -19.92
C PRO A 698 -9.41 -10.96 -20.64
N ARG A 699 -8.09 -11.16 -20.57
CA ARG A 699 -7.10 -10.26 -21.16
C ARG A 699 -5.96 -11.08 -21.77
N GLN A 700 -5.41 -10.56 -22.86
CA GLN A 700 -4.11 -11.00 -23.35
C GLN A 700 -3.04 -10.56 -22.35
N TYR A 701 -2.16 -11.48 -21.97
CA TYR A 701 -1.03 -11.19 -21.10
C TYR A 701 0.12 -12.16 -21.41
N LYS A 702 1.33 -11.63 -21.58
CA LYS A 702 2.54 -12.40 -21.80
C LYS A 702 3.59 -11.94 -20.79
N GLY A 703 3.80 -12.71 -19.74
CA GLY A 703 4.81 -12.43 -18.73
C GLY A 703 6.25 -12.65 -19.26
N PRO A 704 7.27 -12.12 -18.56
CA PRO A 704 8.68 -12.40 -18.88
C PRO A 704 8.98 -13.90 -18.81
N GLY A 705 9.45 -14.47 -19.91
CA GLY A 705 9.79 -15.89 -19.99
C GLY A 705 8.59 -16.83 -20.05
N ALA A 706 7.44 -16.37 -20.57
CA ALA A 706 6.32 -17.26 -20.89
C ALA A 706 6.78 -18.37 -21.84
N SER A 707 6.79 -19.61 -21.35
CA SER A 707 6.89 -20.84 -22.14
C SER A 707 5.64 -21.02 -23.02
N ALA A 708 5.71 -21.91 -24.02
CA ALA A 708 4.63 -22.21 -24.96
C ALA A 708 3.24 -22.30 -24.30
N GLY A 709 2.20 -21.75 -24.96
CA GLY A 709 0.81 -21.75 -24.48
C GLY A 709 0.18 -20.38 -24.18
N SER A 710 0.90 -19.27 -24.41
CA SER A 710 0.28 -17.92 -24.41
C SER A 710 -0.50 -17.62 -25.70
N GLU A 711 -0.31 -18.47 -26.70
CA GLU A 711 -0.91 -18.38 -28.02
C GLU A 711 -1.41 -19.78 -28.41
N GLU A 712 -2.61 -19.86 -28.96
CA GLU A 712 -3.21 -21.06 -29.53
C GLU A 712 -3.08 -21.00 -31.06
N PRO A 713 -2.80 -22.13 -31.74
CA PRO A 713 -2.73 -22.15 -33.19
C PRO A 713 -4.07 -21.71 -33.79
N VAL A 714 -4.02 -20.80 -34.75
CA VAL A 714 -5.19 -20.39 -35.52
C VAL A 714 -5.33 -21.38 -36.66
N GLU A 715 -6.52 -21.99 -36.79
CA GLU A 715 -6.82 -22.83 -37.94
C GLU A 715 -6.61 -22.05 -39.24
N ALA A 716 -5.82 -22.65 -40.14
CA ALA A 716 -5.60 -22.13 -41.48
C ALA A 716 -6.95 -21.94 -42.18
N GLY A 717 -7.16 -20.76 -42.77
CA GLY A 717 -8.41 -20.43 -43.44
C GLY A 717 -8.41 -19.02 -43.99
N VAL A 718 -9.56 -18.60 -44.52
CA VAL A 718 -9.77 -17.26 -45.06
C VAL A 718 -10.45 -16.34 -44.04
N SER A 719 -10.22 -15.04 -44.18
CA SER A 719 -10.86 -13.96 -43.43
C SER A 719 -11.47 -12.97 -44.42
N ALA A 720 -12.64 -12.45 -44.10
CA ALA A 720 -13.33 -11.49 -44.96
C ALA A 720 -12.89 -10.05 -44.65
N ILE A 721 -12.39 -9.33 -45.64
CA ILE A 721 -12.13 -7.88 -45.57
C ILE A 721 -13.21 -7.16 -46.34
N ARG A 722 -13.93 -6.26 -45.68
CA ARG A 722 -14.95 -5.41 -46.32
C ARG A 722 -14.30 -4.40 -47.26
N ILE A 723 -14.81 -4.30 -48.48
CA ILE A 723 -14.38 -3.28 -49.43
C ILE A 723 -14.86 -1.91 -48.92
N PRO A 724 -13.96 -0.93 -48.75
CA PRO A 724 -14.36 0.40 -48.28
C PRO A 724 -15.46 1.01 -49.17
N GLY A 725 -16.56 1.45 -48.56
CA GLY A 725 -17.67 2.08 -49.28
C GLY A 725 -18.72 1.13 -49.87
N THR A 726 -18.57 -0.19 -49.73
CA THR A 726 -19.59 -1.18 -50.14
C THR A 726 -19.91 -2.14 -48.98
N ASP A 727 -20.95 -2.97 -49.12
CA ASP A 727 -21.24 -4.08 -48.20
C ASP A 727 -20.54 -5.39 -48.62
N GLU A 728 -19.78 -5.36 -49.73
CA GLU A 728 -19.08 -6.51 -50.27
C GLU A 728 -17.80 -6.81 -49.47
N THR A 729 -17.43 -8.09 -49.42
CA THR A 729 -16.22 -8.55 -48.73
C THR A 729 -15.36 -9.40 -49.65
N ILE A 730 -14.05 -9.24 -49.58
CA ILE A 730 -13.07 -10.13 -50.22
C ILE A 730 -12.52 -11.13 -49.20
N GLU A 731 -12.34 -12.38 -49.61
CA GLU A 731 -11.69 -13.39 -48.79
C GLU A 731 -10.17 -13.30 -48.94
N VAL A 732 -9.45 -13.16 -47.82
CA VAL A 732 -7.98 -13.18 -47.78
C VAL A 732 -7.48 -14.25 -46.82
N PRO A 733 -6.35 -14.91 -47.09
CA PRO A 733 -5.77 -15.88 -46.17
C PRO A 733 -5.50 -15.25 -44.79
N LYS A 734 -5.85 -15.96 -43.72
CA LYS A 734 -5.48 -15.57 -42.36
C LYS A 734 -3.95 -15.58 -42.24
N MET A 735 -3.35 -14.40 -42.06
CA MET A 735 -1.89 -14.27 -41.87
C MET A 735 -1.42 -14.71 -40.47
N ALA A 736 -2.30 -14.69 -39.48
CA ALA A 736 -1.95 -15.06 -38.11
C ALA A 736 -1.98 -16.59 -37.95
N THR A 737 -0.84 -17.19 -37.64
CA THR A 737 -0.71 -18.63 -37.35
C THR A 737 -1.02 -18.97 -35.90
N ALA A 738 -1.07 -17.98 -35.02
CA ALA A 738 -1.41 -18.14 -33.61
C ALA A 738 -2.20 -16.94 -33.07
N ALA A 739 -3.12 -17.19 -32.13
CA ALA A 739 -3.96 -16.19 -31.48
C ALA A 739 -3.69 -16.18 -29.97
N PRO A 740 -3.68 -15.01 -29.32
CA PRO A 740 -3.41 -14.94 -27.89
C PRO A 740 -4.52 -15.60 -27.06
N VAL A 741 -4.13 -16.40 -26.07
CA VAL A 741 -5.09 -17.02 -25.15
C VAL A 741 -5.66 -15.96 -24.21
N MET A 742 -6.98 -15.79 -24.25
CA MET A 742 -7.70 -14.81 -23.44
C MET A 742 -8.10 -15.39 -22.09
N LEU A 743 -7.30 -15.16 -21.05
CA LEU A 743 -7.57 -15.59 -19.68
C LEU A 743 -7.68 -14.41 -18.72
N THR A 744 -8.40 -14.58 -17.62
CA THR A 744 -8.33 -13.63 -16.52
C THR A 744 -7.01 -13.82 -15.76
N PRO A 745 -6.49 -12.79 -15.07
CA PRO A 745 -5.34 -12.95 -14.19
C PRO A 745 -5.52 -14.06 -13.13
N ALA A 746 -6.72 -14.22 -12.57
CA ALA A 746 -7.02 -15.28 -11.59
C ALA A 746 -6.89 -16.69 -12.19
N MET A 747 -7.29 -16.88 -13.45
CA MET A 747 -7.12 -18.15 -14.16
C MET A 747 -5.65 -18.45 -14.43
N ARG A 748 -4.85 -17.44 -14.83
CA ARG A 748 -3.40 -17.60 -15.02
C ARG A 748 -2.65 -17.88 -13.71
N LEU A 749 -3.10 -17.30 -12.60
CA LEU A 749 -2.54 -17.57 -11.27
C LEU A 749 -2.89 -18.98 -10.77
N GLY A 750 -3.96 -19.59 -11.31
CA GLY A 750 -4.52 -20.84 -10.83
C GLY A 750 -5.49 -20.67 -9.65
N ALA A 751 -5.87 -19.43 -9.32
CA ALA A 751 -6.86 -19.14 -8.27
C ALA A 751 -8.31 -19.37 -8.74
N ASP A 752 -8.54 -19.42 -10.07
CA ASP A 752 -9.79 -19.84 -10.70
C ASP A 752 -9.55 -21.06 -11.60
N PRO A 753 -9.37 -22.27 -11.03
CA PRO A 753 -9.02 -23.45 -11.80
C PRO A 753 -10.19 -23.94 -12.67
N GLU A 754 -9.83 -24.54 -13.81
CA GLU A 754 -10.80 -25.11 -14.74
C GLU A 754 -11.53 -26.31 -14.13
N LYS A 755 -12.85 -26.38 -14.33
CA LYS A 755 -13.63 -27.54 -13.88
C LYS A 755 -13.31 -28.74 -14.75
N PRO A 756 -13.24 -29.97 -14.20
CA PRO A 756 -12.80 -31.18 -14.91
C PRO A 756 -13.64 -31.59 -16.14
N ASN A 757 -14.77 -30.93 -16.42
CA ASN A 757 -15.76 -31.35 -17.42
C ASN A 757 -15.51 -30.84 -18.85
N ARG A 758 -14.26 -30.64 -19.30
CA ARG A 758 -13.90 -30.21 -20.68
C ARG A 758 -14.72 -29.02 -21.24
N ARG A 759 -15.35 -28.22 -20.38
CA ARG A 759 -16.12 -27.03 -20.79
C ARG A 759 -15.15 -25.89 -20.96
N ALA A 760 -15.31 -25.10 -22.03
CA ALA A 760 -14.51 -23.91 -22.28
C ALA A 760 -14.36 -23.05 -21.01
N ARG A 761 -13.11 -22.66 -20.73
CA ARG A 761 -12.73 -21.75 -19.64
C ARG A 761 -13.61 -20.50 -19.64
N LYS A 762 -14.52 -20.40 -18.66
CA LYS A 762 -15.41 -19.25 -18.50
C LYS A 762 -15.20 -18.61 -17.14
N HIS A 763 -14.92 -17.30 -17.16
CA HIS A 763 -14.81 -16.48 -15.94
C HIS A 763 -16.14 -16.47 -15.17
N PRO A 764 -16.13 -16.20 -13.85
CA PRO A 764 -17.33 -16.26 -13.03
C PRO A 764 -18.37 -15.21 -13.43
N ASP A 765 -19.66 -15.53 -13.29
CA ASP A 765 -20.75 -14.58 -13.56
C ASP A 765 -20.95 -13.66 -12.33
N PRO A 766 -20.78 -12.32 -12.45
CA PRO A 766 -20.99 -11.39 -11.35
C PRO A 766 -22.35 -11.53 -10.67
N ARG A 767 -23.41 -11.86 -11.42
CA ARG A 767 -24.77 -12.07 -10.86
C ARG A 767 -24.82 -13.20 -9.84
N ARG A 768 -24.01 -14.25 -10.05
CA ARG A 768 -23.93 -15.41 -9.16
C ARG A 768 -22.98 -15.19 -7.99
N VAL A 769 -21.99 -14.32 -8.17
CA VAL A 769 -21.00 -14.00 -7.12
C VAL A 769 -21.61 -13.04 -6.10
N LEU A 770 -22.24 -11.94 -6.52
CA LEU A 770 -22.57 -10.82 -5.62
C LEU A 770 -23.56 -11.16 -4.47
N TYR A 771 -24.42 -12.16 -4.62
CA TYR A 771 -25.46 -12.45 -3.63
C TYR A 771 -25.12 -13.59 -2.66
N ARG A 772 -23.91 -14.16 -2.77
CA ARG A 772 -23.43 -15.20 -1.84
C ARG A 772 -22.82 -14.57 -0.58
N PRO A 773 -22.87 -15.26 0.57
CA PRO A 773 -22.44 -14.72 1.85
C PRO A 773 -20.91 -14.80 2.05
N TRP A 774 -20.11 -14.33 1.08
CA TRP A 774 -18.65 -14.58 1.00
C TRP A 774 -17.85 -14.23 2.25
N LEU A 775 -18.27 -13.22 3.02
CA LEU A 775 -17.61 -12.86 4.27
C LEU A 775 -17.55 -14.04 5.25
N TYR A 776 -18.54 -14.92 5.21
CA TYR A 776 -18.67 -16.07 6.09
C TYR A 776 -18.14 -17.37 5.48
N HIS A 777 -17.49 -17.33 4.31
CA HIS A 777 -17.04 -18.51 3.59
C HIS A 777 -16.23 -19.47 4.48
N SER A 778 -16.53 -20.77 4.37
CA SER A 778 -15.97 -21.85 5.20
C SER A 778 -16.37 -21.81 6.70
N THR A 779 -17.36 -21.00 7.10
CA THR A 779 -17.87 -20.97 8.50
C THR A 779 -19.28 -21.57 8.62
N PRO A 780 -19.76 -21.89 9.85
CA PRO A 780 -21.15 -22.34 10.04
C PRO A 780 -22.21 -21.36 9.52
N LEU A 781 -21.99 -20.04 9.63
CA LEU A 781 -22.90 -19.02 9.08
C LEU A 781 -23.07 -19.12 7.56
N TRP A 782 -22.01 -19.46 6.82
CA TRP A 782 -22.09 -19.64 5.38
C TRP A 782 -23.11 -20.72 5.01
N ARG A 783 -23.01 -21.90 5.64
CA ARG A 783 -23.93 -23.02 5.38
C ARG A 783 -25.38 -22.64 5.70
N LYS A 784 -25.61 -21.90 6.78
CA LYS A 784 -26.95 -21.42 7.16
C LYS A 784 -27.52 -20.42 6.17
N PHE A 785 -26.70 -19.51 5.64
CA PHE A 785 -27.15 -18.55 4.64
C PHE A 785 -27.32 -19.16 3.25
N GLU A 786 -26.54 -20.17 2.87
CA GLU A 786 -26.70 -20.88 1.58
C GLU A 786 -27.93 -21.80 1.55
N ASN A 787 -28.24 -22.44 2.68
CA ASN A 787 -29.42 -23.31 2.79
C ASN A 787 -30.73 -22.53 3.02
N ARG A 788 -30.64 -21.20 3.19
CA ARG A 788 -31.79 -20.33 3.35
C ARG A 788 -32.45 -20.08 2.01
#